data_AF-A0A943GF22-F1
#
_entry.id   AF-A0A943GF22-F1
#
_cell.length_a   1.000
_cell.length_b   1.000
_cell.length_c   1.000
_cell.angle_alpha   90.00
_cell.angle_beta   90.00
_cell.angle_gamma   90.00
#
_symmetry.space_group_name_H-M   'P 1'
#
loop_
_entity.id
_entity.type
_entity.pdbx_description
1 polymer ?
#
loop_
_entity_poly.entity_id
_entity_poly.type
_entity_poly.pdbx_seq_one_letter_code
_entity_poly.pdbx_strand_id
1 'polypeptide(L)'
;MDRVEEDIKNGTLTKHKAADGQFYGTVPDDALGVEKKKYINSNVKGTHSLASYVPAGEIATVTLNDEALKYAKQGKIKLSVGMTMVDAVEYSHNHGSENRMPYLGKKFSISEKETKVGTPFGGMVFIEIEDSIPSGTNIEVDIKGVVDTPYYDLGKTTAKEWKVAKDAPGVFAEIRTPYLRFILPAKFIRHIEDPQKAAEFWTNVTALSATAMGLENRTTPMTMTFDQYITVGIAYANVWGWSCNLPPEWAKDIFDYNGVINNGSWGVIHEINHHYQRRYNSYSDEWGLGTDFTEITNNALSAAAYILYTNIAASRGEEGTYDWNKVADPYSSLKQQIYEGVQYYPGVPNIGNFMFSTFAHEIGPINYVNVIKSTYEGGTFNGIYIPPYDYKLESQGGLNRDDRYDDMAYRFCVAGGRDYTWYIQNELLWPLKPETVKEIKALGYKETIPVQSVYAMGEVGRETGRPFYIPSSGYTFDFQKSLVSPGKVTVVDVSQPKYGTLQLRADGKYDYLASASMPENALDEFVLTVKVEEGGISHETKLNCTIAVDYNSSVVEHFDILKWDIYEALDVLPKSTPYGSSTSTGMRIDSAEGDRLSRSKGYFMVDEAGEYEFQAFGDDRAAFQLHLDDGTTLQSITNDYAKNADDALKLAQQTDNKGRAKSTTFTVTLEANKAYPYTLIAKNTGGIGWADVNIRKTSGDTSWKSITKVYSNSNDIGKVTDKSFTMPEPEYVRPSNLAAADDTILKGLTVISTPQGVIPNSDPNSQKEGIKENIVDGDISTYFHSSYDNSNRTPFPHEYIIDLGGEKTFNNLEIYTRQSNQVGVIGDYEIFVADEYDGDKTVWTPIAEDKTRKGNSSAPADIKLSLQPVKARYLKIKALNNRDGYDITILAEVKVSNKTNVKNVIAQDSSFIQYEGDWKKDSNGAFVNGGTYNSTTGYFMYCFEGNESNIYVAKDVEV
;
A
#
# COMPACT_ATOMS: atom_id res chain seq x y z
N MET A 1 -33.61 -13.20 7.56
CA MET A 1 -33.10 -11.91 8.06
C MET A 1 -34.22 -10.89 8.28
N ASP A 2 -35.26 -10.86 7.44
CA ASP A 2 -36.32 -9.84 7.50
C ASP A 2 -37.09 -9.78 8.83
N ARG A 3 -37.28 -10.92 9.50
CA ARG A 3 -38.01 -11.02 10.78
C ARG A 3 -37.18 -10.77 12.04
N VAL A 4 -35.88 -10.52 11.92
CA VAL A 4 -34.96 -10.47 13.08
C VAL A 4 -35.37 -9.43 14.15
N GLU A 5 -35.86 -8.25 13.75
CA GLU A 5 -36.34 -7.25 14.71
C GLU A 5 -37.62 -7.70 15.45
N GLU A 6 -38.51 -8.42 14.75
CA GLU A 6 -39.70 -9.02 15.34
C GLU A 6 -39.32 -10.13 16.33
N ASP A 7 -38.37 -10.98 15.95
CA ASP A 7 -37.87 -12.08 16.77
C ASP A 7 -37.16 -11.58 18.04
N ILE A 8 -36.38 -10.49 17.95
CA ILE A 8 -35.76 -9.84 19.12
C ILE A 8 -36.84 -9.30 20.06
N LYS A 9 -37.87 -8.61 19.50
CA LYS A 9 -38.96 -8.05 20.29
C LYS A 9 -39.77 -9.13 21.01
N ASN A 10 -39.95 -10.28 20.37
CA ASN A 10 -40.72 -11.42 20.91
C ASN A 10 -39.87 -12.37 21.77
N GLY A 11 -38.54 -12.19 21.82
CA GLY A 11 -37.63 -13.10 22.52
C GLY A 11 -37.49 -14.48 21.86
N THR A 12 -37.67 -14.55 20.53
CA THR A 12 -37.65 -15.79 19.74
C THR A 12 -36.45 -15.91 18.80
N LEU A 13 -35.49 -14.98 18.87
CA LEU A 13 -34.24 -15.08 18.11
C LEU A 13 -33.47 -16.33 18.53
N THR A 14 -33.04 -17.15 17.56
CA THR A 14 -32.31 -18.40 17.80
C THR A 14 -31.12 -18.53 16.86
N LYS A 15 -30.08 -19.23 17.32
CA LYS A 15 -28.90 -19.56 16.51
C LYS A 15 -29.31 -20.42 15.31
N HIS A 16 -28.90 -20.00 14.12
CA HIS A 16 -29.08 -20.81 12.92
C HIS A 16 -28.00 -21.90 12.84
N LYS A 17 -28.37 -23.13 12.45
CA LYS A 17 -27.43 -24.27 12.35
C LYS A 17 -26.21 -24.01 11.45
N ALA A 18 -26.38 -23.15 10.45
CA ALA A 18 -25.31 -22.80 9.53
C ALA A 18 -24.37 -21.74 10.09
N ALA A 19 -24.64 -21.12 11.24
CA ALA A 19 -23.75 -20.11 11.83
C ALA A 19 -22.35 -20.67 12.13
N ASP A 20 -22.28 -21.96 12.46
CA ASP A 20 -21.01 -22.64 12.72
C ASP A 20 -20.24 -22.88 11.43
N GLY A 21 -18.97 -22.47 11.41
CA GLY A 21 -18.06 -22.73 10.28
C GLY A 21 -18.15 -21.76 9.10
N GLN A 22 -19.08 -20.79 9.07
CA GLN A 22 -19.23 -19.81 7.97
C GLN A 22 -17.92 -19.08 7.62
N PHE A 23 -17.08 -18.85 8.63
CA PHE A 23 -15.78 -18.18 8.49
C PHE A 23 -14.68 -18.96 9.20
N TYR A 24 -14.70 -20.29 9.03
CA TYR A 24 -13.69 -21.21 9.57
C TYR A 24 -13.60 -21.26 11.10
N GLY A 25 -14.68 -20.88 11.79
CA GLY A 25 -14.73 -20.87 13.25
C GLY A 25 -16.14 -20.71 13.81
N THR A 26 -16.22 -20.78 15.15
CA THR A 26 -17.43 -20.63 15.96
C THR A 26 -17.02 -19.93 17.27
N VAL A 27 -17.88 -19.07 17.80
CA VAL A 27 -17.71 -18.51 19.16
C VAL A 27 -17.96 -19.61 20.19
N PRO A 28 -17.04 -19.88 21.13
CA PRO A 28 -17.23 -20.90 22.17
C PRO A 28 -18.48 -20.65 23.01
N ASP A 29 -19.19 -21.71 23.38
CA ASP A 29 -20.42 -21.63 24.18
C ASP A 29 -20.16 -21.10 25.61
N ASP A 30 -18.93 -21.19 26.10
CA ASP A 30 -18.48 -20.69 27.40
C ASP A 30 -17.85 -19.28 27.33
N ALA A 31 -17.84 -18.64 26.17
CA ALA A 31 -17.33 -17.28 26.01
C ALA A 31 -18.19 -16.28 26.79
N LEU A 32 -17.57 -15.54 27.70
CA LEU A 32 -18.26 -14.56 28.53
C LEU A 32 -18.55 -13.29 27.75
N GLY A 33 -19.79 -12.80 27.86
CA GLY A 33 -20.18 -11.50 27.34
C GLY A 33 -19.50 -10.35 28.09
N VAL A 34 -19.12 -9.31 27.34
CA VAL A 34 -18.50 -8.09 27.85
C VAL A 34 -19.37 -6.86 27.60
N GLU A 35 -19.03 -5.77 28.28
CA GLU A 35 -19.58 -4.43 28.10
C GLU A 35 -18.45 -3.49 27.67
N LYS A 36 -18.70 -2.65 26.67
CA LYS A 36 -17.72 -1.72 26.12
C LYS A 36 -18.30 -0.36 25.91
N LYS A 37 -17.55 0.65 26.37
CA LYS A 37 -17.78 2.05 26.02
C LYS A 37 -16.79 2.46 24.95
N LYS A 38 -17.30 2.99 23.84
CA LYS A 38 -16.55 3.44 22.68
C LYS A 38 -16.94 4.86 22.32
N TYR A 39 -15.94 5.67 22.04
CA TYR A 39 -16.10 6.96 21.41
C TYR A 39 -15.87 6.81 19.90
N ILE A 40 -16.77 7.37 19.09
CA ILE A 40 -16.66 7.34 17.64
C ILE A 40 -16.13 8.67 17.14
N ASN A 41 -14.98 8.63 16.45
CA ASN A 41 -14.42 9.81 15.83
C ASN A 41 -15.27 10.25 14.64
N SER A 42 -16.13 11.24 14.86
CA SER A 42 -17.04 11.78 13.86
C SER A 42 -16.33 12.53 12.72
N ASN A 43 -15.01 12.74 12.76
CA ASN A 43 -14.24 13.28 11.63
C ASN A 43 -14.05 12.25 10.50
N VAL A 44 -14.19 10.97 10.81
CA VAL A 44 -14.20 9.87 9.83
C VAL A 44 -15.65 9.51 9.55
N LYS A 45 -16.08 9.60 8.30
CA LYS A 45 -17.45 9.26 7.92
C LYS A 45 -17.58 7.82 7.45
N GLY A 46 -18.82 7.35 7.35
CA GLY A 46 -19.14 5.98 6.95
C GLY A 46 -19.13 5.04 8.15
N THR A 47 -18.70 3.80 7.93
CA THR A 47 -18.79 2.74 8.95
C THR A 47 -17.61 2.77 9.91
N HIS A 48 -17.86 2.46 11.18
CA HIS A 48 -16.88 2.30 12.25
C HIS A 48 -17.15 0.96 12.93
N SER A 49 -16.09 0.19 13.17
CA SER A 49 -16.20 -1.04 13.94
C SER A 49 -16.20 -0.74 15.43
N LEU A 50 -16.99 -1.51 16.18
CA LEU A 50 -16.95 -1.50 17.65
C LEU A 50 -15.96 -2.52 18.21
N ALA A 51 -15.16 -3.17 17.36
CA ALA A 51 -14.22 -4.25 17.71
C ALA A 51 -14.90 -5.34 18.55
N SER A 52 -16.14 -5.68 18.22
CA SER A 52 -17.02 -6.52 19.03
C SER A 52 -17.86 -7.43 18.15
N TYR A 53 -18.19 -8.61 18.68
CA TYR A 53 -18.94 -9.64 17.96
C TYR A 53 -20.17 -10.07 18.76
N VAL A 54 -21.35 -10.07 18.15
CA VAL A 54 -22.57 -10.64 18.73
C VAL A 54 -22.58 -12.15 18.42
N PRO A 55 -22.59 -13.04 19.43
CA PRO A 55 -22.72 -14.48 19.17
C PRO A 55 -24.02 -14.81 18.44
N ALA A 56 -24.01 -15.90 17.68
CA ALA A 56 -25.14 -16.28 16.84
C ALA A 56 -26.37 -16.63 17.68
N GLY A 57 -27.50 -15.97 17.40
CA GLY A 57 -28.74 -16.12 18.16
C GLY A 57 -28.83 -15.30 19.45
N GLU A 58 -27.74 -14.65 19.86
CA GLU A 58 -27.71 -13.80 21.06
C GLU A 58 -28.11 -12.35 20.76
N ILE A 59 -28.39 -11.59 21.82
CA ILE A 59 -28.81 -10.19 21.75
C ILE A 59 -27.78 -9.31 22.45
N ALA A 60 -27.30 -8.29 21.73
CA ALA A 60 -26.55 -7.18 22.30
C ALA A 60 -27.46 -5.96 22.52
N THR A 61 -27.19 -5.20 23.58
CA THR A 61 -27.82 -3.91 23.84
C THR A 61 -26.83 -2.81 23.53
N VAL A 62 -27.21 -1.87 22.66
CA VAL A 62 -26.44 -0.69 22.31
C VAL A 62 -27.09 0.56 22.88
N THR A 63 -26.35 1.35 23.64
CA THR A 63 -26.82 2.60 24.24
C THR A 63 -26.05 3.77 23.63
N LEU A 64 -26.78 4.78 23.14
CA LEU A 64 -26.18 6.01 22.63
C LEU A 64 -26.30 7.15 23.66
N ASN A 65 -25.33 8.06 23.67
CA ASN A 65 -25.51 9.36 24.34
C ASN A 65 -26.59 10.19 23.63
N ASP A 66 -27.07 11.24 24.30
CA ASP A 66 -28.22 12.02 23.82
C ASP A 66 -27.93 12.75 22.49
N GLU A 67 -26.68 13.15 22.26
CA GLU A 67 -26.25 13.79 21.02
C GLU A 67 -26.25 12.80 19.84
N ALA A 68 -25.67 11.60 19.98
CA ALA A 68 -25.75 10.57 18.94
C ALA A 68 -27.20 10.13 18.70
N LEU A 69 -28.01 10.00 19.76
CA LEU A 69 -29.43 9.62 19.64
C LEU A 69 -30.22 10.62 18.79
N LYS A 70 -29.92 11.92 18.87
CA LYS A 70 -30.55 12.97 18.04
C LYS A 70 -30.33 12.71 16.55
N TYR A 71 -29.13 12.32 16.15
CA TYR A 71 -28.79 12.01 14.75
C TYR A 71 -29.32 10.64 14.32
N ALA A 72 -29.26 9.65 15.21
CA ALA A 72 -29.85 8.33 15.02
C ALA A 72 -31.36 8.39 14.69
N LYS A 73 -32.13 9.19 15.43
CA LYS A 73 -33.57 9.42 15.17
C LYS A 73 -33.87 10.06 13.81
N GLN A 74 -32.89 10.70 13.18
CA GLN A 74 -32.97 11.25 11.83
C GLN A 74 -32.57 10.23 10.75
N GLY A 75 -32.20 9.00 11.13
CA GLY A 75 -31.69 7.97 10.23
C GLY A 75 -30.21 8.12 9.87
N LYS A 76 -29.50 9.10 10.45
CA LYS A 76 -28.10 9.45 10.11
C LYS A 76 -27.05 8.59 10.79
N ILE A 77 -27.47 7.82 11.80
CA ILE A 77 -26.66 6.80 12.47
C ILE A 77 -27.41 5.48 12.37
N LYS A 78 -26.73 4.45 11.87
CA LYS A 78 -27.27 3.08 11.75
C LYS A 78 -26.34 2.09 12.43
N LEU A 79 -26.90 1.02 13.01
CA LEU A 79 -26.12 -0.10 13.53
C LEU A 79 -26.17 -1.26 12.54
N SER A 80 -25.09 -1.99 12.40
CA SER A 80 -25.03 -3.22 11.61
C SER A 80 -24.48 -4.35 12.46
N VAL A 81 -25.11 -5.51 12.40
CA VAL A 81 -24.60 -6.75 12.99
C VAL A 81 -24.44 -7.78 11.89
N GLY A 82 -23.26 -8.38 11.77
CA GLY A 82 -22.92 -9.32 10.70
C GLY A 82 -22.30 -8.64 9.48
N MET A 83 -22.07 -9.42 8.43
CA MET A 83 -21.46 -8.90 7.20
C MET A 83 -22.52 -8.16 6.38
N THR A 84 -22.51 -6.83 6.47
CA THR A 84 -23.38 -5.93 5.69
C THR A 84 -22.62 -5.10 4.65
N MET A 85 -21.30 -5.30 4.55
CA MET A 85 -20.42 -4.57 3.63
C MET A 85 -20.22 -5.31 2.30
N VAL A 86 -20.69 -6.55 2.19
CA VAL A 86 -20.67 -7.36 0.96
C VAL A 86 -22.10 -7.48 0.45
N ASP A 87 -22.32 -7.11 -0.82
CA ASP A 87 -23.60 -7.32 -1.49
C ASP A 87 -23.61 -8.69 -2.17
N ALA A 88 -24.51 -9.56 -1.71
CA ALA A 88 -24.66 -10.93 -2.17
C ALA A 88 -25.87 -11.17 -3.10
N VAL A 89 -26.31 -10.13 -3.82
CA VAL A 89 -27.49 -10.18 -4.70
C VAL A 89 -27.25 -10.99 -5.97
N GLU A 90 -26.05 -11.00 -6.55
CA GLU A 90 -25.72 -11.72 -7.80
C GLU A 90 -25.05 -13.09 -7.57
N TYR A 91 -25.82 -14.07 -7.11
CA TYR A 91 -25.35 -15.42 -6.72
C TYR A 91 -24.57 -16.18 -7.83
N SER A 92 -24.62 -15.74 -9.08
CA SER A 92 -23.97 -16.39 -10.24
C SER A 92 -22.45 -16.28 -10.29
N HIS A 93 -21.85 -15.36 -9.53
CA HIS A 93 -20.38 -15.16 -9.50
C HIS A 93 -19.66 -16.01 -8.44
N ASN A 94 -20.38 -16.91 -7.76
CA ASN A 94 -19.82 -17.74 -6.70
C ASN A 94 -18.78 -18.74 -7.20
N HIS A 95 -17.66 -18.83 -6.49
CA HIS A 95 -16.70 -19.89 -6.69
C HIS A 95 -17.28 -21.20 -6.14
N GLY A 96 -17.15 -22.31 -6.88
CA GLY A 96 -17.80 -23.60 -6.58
C GLY A 96 -17.40 -24.32 -5.27
N SER A 97 -16.70 -23.64 -4.35
CA SER A 97 -16.26 -24.17 -3.05
C SER A 97 -16.85 -23.42 -1.83
N GLU A 98 -17.74 -22.47 -2.04
CA GLU A 98 -18.31 -21.62 -0.98
C GLU A 98 -19.31 -22.37 -0.08
N ASN A 99 -19.15 -22.21 1.25
CA ASN A 99 -19.97 -22.86 2.29
C ASN A 99 -20.73 -21.84 3.17
N ARG A 100 -20.83 -20.57 2.74
CA ARG A 100 -21.53 -19.53 3.52
C ARG A 100 -22.89 -19.13 2.95
N MET A 101 -23.81 -18.73 3.84
CA MET A 101 -25.12 -18.17 3.46
C MET A 101 -24.93 -16.81 2.80
N PRO A 102 -25.74 -16.42 1.81
CA PRO A 102 -25.56 -15.16 1.08
C PRO A 102 -25.73 -13.93 1.98
N TYR A 103 -26.77 -13.92 2.83
CA TYR A 103 -27.10 -12.78 3.71
C TYR A 103 -26.78 -13.08 5.18
N LEU A 104 -25.68 -12.51 5.66
CA LEU A 104 -25.15 -12.78 7.02
C LEU A 104 -25.25 -11.59 7.97
N GLY A 105 -25.63 -10.41 7.48
CA GLY A 105 -25.78 -9.22 8.31
C GLY A 105 -27.13 -8.53 8.16
N LYS A 106 -27.43 -7.64 9.11
CA LYS A 106 -28.60 -6.77 9.09
C LYS A 106 -28.24 -5.39 9.61
N LYS A 107 -28.78 -4.35 8.95
CA LYS A 107 -28.77 -2.97 9.44
C LYS A 107 -30.01 -2.72 10.30
N PHE A 108 -29.83 -2.04 11.42
CA PHE A 108 -30.85 -1.70 12.41
C PHE A 108 -30.99 -0.18 12.49
N SER A 109 -32.23 0.29 12.45
CA SER A 109 -32.59 1.68 12.74
C SER A 109 -32.65 1.91 14.24
N ILE A 110 -32.26 3.11 14.68
CA ILE A 110 -32.18 3.46 16.10
C ILE A 110 -33.21 4.56 16.39
N SER A 111 -34.27 4.23 17.13
CA SER A 111 -35.31 5.18 17.55
C SER A 111 -35.29 5.49 19.04
N GLU A 112 -34.64 4.63 19.84
CA GLU A 112 -34.61 4.68 21.30
C GLU A 112 -33.18 4.73 21.81
N LYS A 113 -33.00 5.19 23.06
CA LYS A 113 -31.68 5.34 23.67
C LYS A 113 -30.94 4.01 23.79
N GLU A 114 -31.67 2.96 24.17
CA GLU A 114 -31.21 1.58 24.17
C GLU A 114 -31.81 0.85 22.96
N THR A 115 -30.97 0.21 22.15
CA THR A 115 -31.38 -0.57 20.99
C THR A 115 -30.86 -2.00 21.11
N LYS A 116 -31.75 -2.98 20.96
CA LYS A 116 -31.38 -4.40 20.96
C LYS A 116 -31.09 -4.88 19.54
N VAL A 117 -29.94 -5.51 19.35
CA VAL A 117 -29.46 -5.98 18.04
C VAL A 117 -28.92 -7.40 18.16
N GLY A 118 -29.01 -8.19 17.09
CA GLY A 118 -28.56 -9.57 17.05
C GLY A 118 -28.97 -10.24 15.74
N THR A 119 -28.33 -11.32 15.35
CA THR A 119 -28.72 -12.08 14.15
C THR A 119 -28.64 -13.59 14.40
N PRO A 120 -29.34 -14.43 13.62
CA PRO A 120 -29.23 -15.88 13.73
C PRO A 120 -27.83 -16.42 13.41
N PHE A 121 -26.98 -15.63 12.75
CA PHE A 121 -25.62 -16.00 12.36
C PHE A 121 -24.53 -15.36 13.22
N GLY A 122 -24.91 -14.40 14.07
CA GLY A 122 -23.97 -13.57 14.80
C GLY A 122 -23.29 -12.57 13.88
N GLY A 123 -22.26 -11.89 14.39
CA GLY A 123 -21.50 -10.97 13.55
C GLY A 123 -20.76 -9.86 14.27
N MET A 124 -19.79 -9.26 13.56
CA MET A 124 -19.20 -8.01 13.98
C MET A 124 -20.24 -6.90 14.05
N VAL A 125 -20.04 -5.96 14.98
CA VAL A 125 -20.90 -4.79 15.15
C VAL A 125 -20.24 -3.54 14.58
N PHE A 126 -20.96 -2.86 13.69
CA PHE A 126 -20.55 -1.59 13.11
C PHE A 126 -21.57 -0.50 13.39
N ILE A 127 -21.09 0.73 13.52
CA ILE A 127 -21.90 1.95 13.52
C ILE A 127 -21.58 2.74 12.25
N GLU A 128 -22.60 3.04 11.46
CA GLU A 128 -22.50 3.84 10.24
C GLU A 128 -22.93 5.27 10.54
N ILE A 129 -22.09 6.24 10.22
CA ILE A 129 -22.36 7.66 10.37
C ILE A 129 -22.39 8.34 9.00
N GLU A 130 -23.44 9.10 8.72
CA GLU A 130 -23.56 9.84 7.47
C GLU A 130 -22.61 11.03 7.38
N ASP A 131 -22.22 11.39 6.16
CA ASP A 131 -21.36 12.55 5.86
C ASP A 131 -21.93 13.89 6.40
N SER A 132 -23.25 13.97 6.52
CA SER A 132 -23.96 15.16 7.01
C SER A 132 -23.84 15.41 8.52
N ILE A 133 -23.32 14.44 9.29
CA ILE A 133 -23.05 14.63 10.71
C ILE A 133 -21.81 15.54 10.86
N PRO A 134 -21.86 16.62 11.64
CA PRO A 134 -20.70 17.49 11.83
C PRO A 134 -19.47 16.76 12.36
N SER A 135 -18.30 17.17 11.90
CA SER A 135 -17.02 16.75 12.49
C SER A 135 -16.93 17.28 13.93
N GLY A 136 -16.40 16.47 14.85
CA GLY A 136 -16.32 16.78 16.28
C GLY A 136 -17.58 16.49 17.10
N THR A 137 -18.69 16.05 16.49
CA THR A 137 -19.89 15.58 17.22
C THR A 137 -19.52 14.51 18.26
N ASN A 138 -20.02 14.64 19.49
CA ASN A 138 -19.78 13.66 20.55
C ASN A 138 -20.66 12.43 20.34
N ILE A 139 -20.06 11.34 19.85
CA ILE A 139 -20.73 10.06 19.64
C ILE A 139 -20.15 9.04 20.61
N GLU A 140 -20.88 8.77 21.68
CA GLU A 140 -20.56 7.73 22.65
C GLU A 140 -21.52 6.55 22.48
N VAL A 141 -20.94 5.35 22.48
CA VAL A 141 -21.63 4.08 22.31
C VAL A 141 -21.25 3.16 23.45
N ASP A 142 -22.24 2.72 24.21
CA ASP A 142 -22.11 1.58 25.12
C ASP A 142 -22.67 0.34 24.42
N ILE A 143 -21.96 -0.78 24.46
CA ILE A 143 -22.45 -2.05 23.92
C ILE A 143 -22.22 -3.18 24.93
N LYS A 144 -23.30 -3.91 25.23
CA LYS A 144 -23.33 -5.04 26.17
C LYS A 144 -23.87 -6.29 25.49
N GLY A 145 -23.41 -7.46 25.93
CA GLY A 145 -23.87 -8.75 25.39
C GLY A 145 -23.12 -9.16 24.11
N VAL A 146 -21.89 -8.68 23.98
CA VAL A 146 -20.97 -9.00 22.89
C VAL A 146 -19.76 -9.75 23.43
N VAL A 147 -19.00 -10.38 22.56
CA VAL A 147 -17.66 -10.90 22.89
C VAL A 147 -16.59 -10.08 22.18
N ASP A 148 -15.37 -10.12 22.74
CA ASP A 148 -14.19 -9.53 22.09
C ASP A 148 -13.85 -10.24 20.79
N THR A 149 -13.24 -9.48 19.87
CA THR A 149 -12.75 -9.96 18.57
C THR A 149 -11.28 -9.55 18.43
N PRO A 150 -10.43 -10.31 17.73
CA PRO A 150 -9.05 -9.88 17.51
C PRO A 150 -8.99 -8.50 16.87
N TYR A 151 -8.32 -7.57 17.54
CA TYR A 151 -8.26 -6.17 17.13
C TYR A 151 -6.84 -5.64 17.33
N TYR A 152 -6.29 -5.04 16.28
CA TYR A 152 -5.01 -4.33 16.31
C TYR A 152 -5.16 -3.00 15.61
N ASP A 153 -4.66 -1.93 16.22
CA ASP A 153 -4.59 -0.59 15.63
C ASP A 153 -3.14 -0.09 15.67
N LEU A 154 -2.56 0.14 14.48
CA LEU A 154 -1.15 0.48 14.33
C LEU A 154 -0.81 1.77 15.08
N GLY A 155 0.20 1.67 15.96
CA GLY A 155 0.63 2.76 16.83
C GLY A 155 -0.21 2.94 18.10
N LYS A 156 -1.25 2.12 18.32
CA LYS A 156 -2.00 2.08 19.58
C LYS A 156 -1.86 0.76 20.32
N THR A 157 -2.09 -0.34 19.61
CA THR A 157 -2.08 -1.67 20.23
C THR A 157 -0.64 -2.07 20.54
N THR A 158 -0.35 -2.24 21.82
CA THR A 158 0.96 -2.71 22.28
C THR A 158 1.13 -4.20 22.00
N ALA A 159 2.38 -4.67 21.91
CA ALA A 159 2.67 -6.10 21.77
C ALA A 159 2.07 -6.95 22.90
N LYS A 160 1.96 -6.40 24.12
CA LYS A 160 1.36 -7.09 25.27
C LYS A 160 -0.16 -7.24 25.11
N GLU A 161 -0.84 -6.21 24.63
CA GLU A 161 -2.29 -6.26 24.35
C GLU A 161 -2.58 -7.21 23.20
N TRP A 162 -1.78 -7.16 22.13
CA TRP A 162 -1.96 -8.04 20.98
C TRP A 162 -1.86 -9.53 21.35
N LYS A 163 -0.92 -9.91 22.21
CA LYS A 163 -0.78 -11.29 22.73
C LYS A 163 -2.05 -11.85 23.35
N VAL A 164 -2.92 -11.00 23.90
CA VAL A 164 -4.22 -11.40 24.45
C VAL A 164 -5.32 -11.24 23.41
N ALA A 165 -5.36 -10.09 22.70
CA ALA A 165 -6.40 -9.75 21.75
C ALA A 165 -6.48 -10.75 20.58
N LYS A 166 -5.35 -11.28 20.11
CA LYS A 166 -5.30 -12.22 18.97
C LYS A 166 -6.10 -13.51 19.21
N ASP A 167 -6.31 -13.88 20.48
CA ASP A 167 -7.03 -15.09 20.89
C ASP A 167 -8.47 -14.82 21.35
N ALA A 168 -8.96 -13.57 21.21
CA ALA A 168 -10.34 -13.20 21.53
C ALA A 168 -11.38 -14.03 20.74
N PRO A 169 -12.52 -14.41 21.33
CA PRO A 169 -13.41 -15.47 20.82
C PRO A 169 -14.15 -15.16 19.52
N GLY A 170 -14.28 -13.89 19.12
CA GLY A 170 -14.93 -13.50 17.86
C GLY A 170 -14.31 -14.16 16.63
N VAL A 171 -15.13 -14.46 15.62
CA VAL A 171 -14.71 -15.21 14.41
C VAL A 171 -14.12 -14.33 13.30
N PHE A 172 -14.18 -13.02 13.45
CA PHE A 172 -13.51 -12.05 12.58
C PHE A 172 -12.45 -11.27 13.35
N ALA A 173 -11.42 -10.81 12.67
CA ALA A 173 -10.42 -9.90 13.18
C ALA A 173 -10.54 -8.55 12.45
N GLU A 174 -10.08 -7.50 13.12
CA GLU A 174 -9.79 -6.23 12.49
C GLU A 174 -8.34 -5.80 12.72
N ILE A 175 -7.63 -5.52 11.64
CA ILE A 175 -6.33 -4.85 11.69
C ILE A 175 -6.49 -3.47 11.06
N ARG A 176 -6.18 -2.43 11.81
CA ARG A 176 -6.31 -1.03 11.37
C ARG A 176 -4.94 -0.40 11.19
N THR A 177 -4.81 0.32 10.09
CA THR A 177 -3.66 1.16 9.74
C THR A 177 -4.17 2.60 9.53
N PRO A 178 -3.29 3.60 9.32
CA PRO A 178 -3.74 4.94 8.96
C PRO A 178 -4.68 4.92 7.77
N TYR A 179 -4.34 4.23 6.67
CA TYR A 179 -5.08 4.27 5.39
C TYR A 179 -6.08 3.16 5.17
N LEU A 180 -5.90 2.00 5.80
CA LEU A 180 -6.68 0.78 5.56
C LEU A 180 -7.25 0.22 6.86
N ARG A 181 -8.40 -0.45 6.76
CA ARG A 181 -8.93 -1.35 7.78
C ARG A 181 -9.21 -2.72 7.15
N PHE A 182 -8.64 -3.76 7.72
CA PHE A 182 -8.78 -5.12 7.23
C PHE A 182 -9.78 -5.86 8.10
N ILE A 183 -10.86 -6.37 7.51
CA ILE A 183 -11.88 -7.18 8.18
C ILE A 183 -11.76 -8.59 7.61
N LEU A 184 -11.25 -9.53 8.40
CA LEU A 184 -10.86 -10.87 7.91
C LEU A 184 -11.19 -11.98 8.90
N PRO A 185 -11.35 -13.24 8.46
CA PRO A 185 -11.61 -14.35 9.39
C PRO A 185 -10.47 -14.51 10.40
N ALA A 186 -10.82 -14.53 11.70
CA ALA A 186 -9.86 -14.52 12.79
C ALA A 186 -8.84 -15.67 12.72
N LYS A 187 -9.24 -16.82 12.15
CA LYS A 187 -8.36 -17.98 11.92
C LYS A 187 -7.02 -17.60 11.28
N PHE A 188 -7.01 -16.64 10.35
CA PHE A 188 -5.81 -16.26 9.62
C PHE A 188 -4.90 -15.29 10.39
N ILE A 189 -5.33 -14.74 11.54
CA ILE A 189 -4.51 -13.79 12.31
C ILE A 189 -4.03 -14.33 13.65
N ARG A 190 -4.69 -15.35 14.23
CA ARG A 190 -4.37 -15.80 15.61
C ARG A 190 -2.92 -16.28 15.81
N HIS A 191 -2.29 -16.73 14.72
CA HIS A 191 -0.92 -17.23 14.69
C HIS A 191 0.12 -16.12 14.45
N ILE A 192 -0.30 -14.89 14.15
CA ILE A 192 0.59 -13.75 13.95
C ILE A 192 1.02 -13.21 15.31
N GLU A 193 2.31 -13.35 15.63
CA GLU A 193 2.86 -12.90 16.91
C GLU A 193 3.04 -11.37 16.99
N ASP A 194 3.36 -10.73 15.86
CA ASP A 194 3.53 -9.28 15.77
C ASP A 194 3.10 -8.78 14.37
N PRO A 195 1.94 -8.11 14.24
CA PRO A 195 1.46 -7.60 12.96
C PRO A 195 2.07 -6.24 12.60
N GLN A 196 2.89 -5.62 13.47
CA GLN A 196 3.33 -4.22 13.31
C GLN A 196 4.02 -3.98 11.96
N LYS A 197 5.04 -4.77 11.63
CA LYS A 197 5.83 -4.56 10.40
C LYS A 197 5.01 -4.79 9.13
N ALA A 198 4.08 -5.74 9.15
CA ALA A 198 3.18 -5.96 8.03
C ALA A 198 2.16 -4.80 7.91
N ALA A 199 1.64 -4.30 9.04
CA ALA A 199 0.78 -3.11 9.05
C ALA A 199 1.50 -1.85 8.55
N GLU A 200 2.79 -1.68 8.87
CA GLU A 200 3.66 -0.63 8.31
C GLU A 200 3.85 -0.79 6.80
N PHE A 201 4.10 -2.02 6.32
CA PHE A 201 4.15 -2.31 4.88
C PHE A 201 2.88 -1.85 4.16
N TRP A 202 1.70 -2.25 4.65
CA TRP A 202 0.41 -1.84 4.07
C TRP A 202 0.19 -0.32 4.14
N THR A 203 0.68 0.32 5.21
CA THR A 203 0.65 1.78 5.35
C THR A 203 1.49 2.45 4.27
N ASN A 204 2.71 1.99 4.06
CA ASN A 204 3.65 2.59 3.11
C ASN A 204 3.22 2.39 1.66
N VAL A 205 2.72 1.20 1.31
CA VAL A 205 2.10 0.90 0.00
C VAL A 205 0.97 1.90 -0.29
N THR A 206 0.04 2.07 0.66
CA THR A 206 -1.12 2.93 0.44
C THR A 206 -0.76 4.42 0.47
N ALA A 207 0.21 4.80 1.32
CA ALA A 207 0.71 6.16 1.43
C ALA A 207 1.35 6.66 0.14
N LEU A 208 2.12 5.79 -0.54
CA LEU A 208 2.70 6.08 -1.86
C LEU A 208 1.60 6.47 -2.86
N SER A 209 0.58 5.62 -3.00
CA SER A 209 -0.52 5.85 -3.94
C SER A 209 -1.38 7.04 -3.56
N ALA A 210 -1.66 7.22 -2.26
CA ALA A 210 -2.43 8.36 -1.78
C ALA A 210 -1.70 9.68 -2.05
N THR A 211 -0.39 9.74 -1.82
CA THR A 211 0.41 10.96 -2.07
C THR A 211 0.54 11.24 -3.56
N ALA A 212 0.75 10.21 -4.39
CA ALA A 212 0.80 10.35 -5.85
C ALA A 212 -0.50 10.96 -6.41
N MET A 213 -1.64 10.63 -5.81
CA MET A 213 -2.96 11.06 -6.26
C MET A 213 -3.52 12.26 -5.48
N GLY A 214 -2.78 12.84 -4.53
CA GLY A 214 -3.26 13.96 -3.72
C GLY A 214 -4.44 13.60 -2.79
N LEU A 215 -4.51 12.34 -2.35
CA LEU A 215 -5.54 11.77 -1.48
C LEU A 215 -4.99 11.40 -0.09
N GLU A 216 -3.78 11.82 0.24
CA GLU A 216 -3.08 11.52 1.49
C GLU A 216 -3.82 12.03 2.73
N ASN A 217 -4.60 13.11 2.57
CA ASN A 217 -5.40 13.74 3.64
C ASN A 217 -6.83 13.20 3.74
N ARG A 218 -7.24 12.23 2.90
CA ARG A 218 -8.53 11.56 3.07
C ARG A 218 -8.58 10.99 4.49
N THR A 219 -9.67 11.13 5.23
CA THR A 219 -9.73 10.67 6.62
C THR A 219 -10.27 9.25 6.75
N THR A 220 -11.19 8.86 5.87
CA THR A 220 -11.80 7.52 5.90
C THR A 220 -10.79 6.46 5.43
N PRO A 221 -10.49 5.43 6.26
CA PRO A 221 -9.68 4.31 5.81
C PRO A 221 -10.45 3.44 4.81
N MET A 222 -9.75 2.91 3.82
CA MET A 222 -10.32 1.96 2.85
C MET A 222 -10.62 0.64 3.56
N THR A 223 -11.77 0.06 3.23
CA THR A 223 -12.22 -1.19 3.87
C THR A 223 -11.81 -2.39 3.05
N MET A 224 -10.93 -3.22 3.58
CA MET A 224 -10.54 -4.48 2.95
C MET A 224 -11.34 -5.61 3.60
N THR A 225 -12.37 -6.12 2.93
CA THR A 225 -13.25 -7.17 3.47
C THR A 225 -12.90 -8.52 2.85
N PHE A 226 -12.43 -9.45 3.68
CA PHE A 226 -12.07 -10.81 3.27
C PHE A 226 -13.22 -11.75 3.56
N ASP A 227 -13.90 -12.18 2.50
CA ASP A 227 -15.19 -12.84 2.58
C ASP A 227 -15.34 -13.87 1.45
N GLN A 228 -15.94 -15.03 1.75
CA GLN A 228 -16.08 -16.12 0.77
C GLN A 228 -16.87 -15.73 -0.47
N TYR A 229 -17.80 -14.79 -0.34
CA TYR A 229 -18.58 -14.30 -1.46
C TYR A 229 -17.89 -13.08 -2.04
N ILE A 230 -17.70 -13.09 -3.36
CA ILE A 230 -17.16 -11.97 -4.13
C ILE A 230 -18.26 -11.42 -5.02
N THR A 231 -18.52 -10.11 -4.93
CA THR A 231 -19.59 -9.46 -5.69
C THR A 231 -19.45 -9.66 -7.21
N VAL A 232 -18.24 -9.50 -7.76
CA VAL A 232 -17.91 -9.72 -9.18
C VAL A 232 -16.46 -10.19 -9.30
N GLY A 233 -16.18 -11.13 -10.19
CA GLY A 233 -14.80 -11.58 -10.47
C GLY A 233 -14.19 -12.40 -9.33
N ILE A 234 -12.85 -12.44 -9.28
CA ILE A 234 -12.10 -13.13 -8.20
C ILE A 234 -11.87 -12.24 -6.96
N ALA A 235 -11.94 -10.93 -7.17
CA ALA A 235 -11.86 -9.85 -6.19
C ALA A 235 -12.53 -8.60 -6.80
N TYR A 236 -12.95 -7.65 -5.95
CA TYR A 236 -13.68 -6.47 -6.42
C TYR A 236 -13.38 -5.21 -5.59
N ALA A 237 -12.87 -4.17 -6.25
CA ALA A 237 -12.80 -2.81 -5.73
C ALA A 237 -14.09 -2.01 -6.00
N ASN A 238 -14.87 -1.76 -4.94
CA ASN A 238 -15.93 -0.76 -4.97
C ASN A 238 -15.33 0.63 -4.73
N VAL A 239 -14.79 1.23 -5.79
CA VAL A 239 -14.11 2.55 -5.76
C VAL A 239 -14.98 3.62 -5.09
N TRP A 240 -16.30 3.61 -5.36
CA TRP A 240 -17.25 4.56 -4.79
C TRP A 240 -17.53 4.31 -3.30
N GLY A 241 -17.53 3.05 -2.88
CA GLY A 241 -17.68 2.63 -1.49
C GLY A 241 -16.41 2.76 -0.66
N TRP A 242 -15.27 3.07 -1.29
CA TRP A 242 -13.95 3.10 -0.65
C TRP A 242 -13.63 1.78 0.07
N SER A 243 -13.88 0.68 -0.64
CA SER A 243 -13.82 -0.67 -0.09
C SER A 243 -13.48 -1.71 -1.15
N CYS A 244 -12.78 -2.76 -0.73
CA CYS A 244 -12.52 -3.97 -1.51
C CYS A 244 -13.24 -5.18 -0.88
N ASN A 245 -13.71 -6.09 -1.74
CA ASN A 245 -14.20 -7.41 -1.40
C ASN A 245 -13.22 -8.44 -1.97
N LEU A 246 -12.57 -9.18 -1.08
CA LEU A 246 -11.45 -10.07 -1.38
C LEU A 246 -11.74 -11.48 -0.87
N PRO A 247 -11.18 -12.53 -1.50
CA PRO A 247 -11.43 -13.89 -1.07
C PRO A 247 -10.65 -14.23 0.20
N PRO A 248 -11.16 -15.07 1.10
CA PRO A 248 -10.57 -15.24 2.43
C PRO A 248 -9.18 -15.85 2.43
N GLU A 249 -8.86 -16.69 1.45
CA GLU A 249 -7.54 -17.31 1.30
C GLU A 249 -6.44 -16.28 1.06
N TRP A 250 -6.76 -15.11 0.48
CA TRP A 250 -5.80 -14.01 0.36
C TRP A 250 -5.43 -13.40 1.71
N ALA A 251 -6.23 -13.62 2.77
CA ALA A 251 -5.91 -13.13 4.12
C ALA A 251 -4.84 -13.96 4.84
N LYS A 252 -4.48 -15.14 4.32
CA LYS A 252 -3.69 -16.15 5.05
C LYS A 252 -2.30 -15.62 5.46
N ASP A 253 -1.63 -14.91 4.55
CA ASP A 253 -0.22 -14.57 4.70
C ASP A 253 0.04 -13.04 4.66
N ILE A 254 -1.00 -12.20 4.54
CA ILE A 254 -0.85 -10.73 4.39
C ILE A 254 -0.35 -10.01 5.64
N PHE A 255 -0.44 -10.64 6.81
CA PHE A 255 0.12 -10.12 8.07
C PHE A 255 1.34 -10.93 8.56
N ASP A 256 1.78 -11.92 7.79
CA ASP A 256 3.14 -12.45 7.93
C ASP A 256 4.09 -11.52 7.17
N TYR A 257 4.86 -10.72 7.92
CA TYR A 257 5.79 -9.75 7.35
C TYR A 257 6.79 -10.41 6.40
N ASN A 258 7.36 -11.56 6.76
CA ASN A 258 8.32 -12.24 5.90
C ASN A 258 7.63 -12.85 4.68
N GLY A 259 6.41 -13.35 4.85
CA GLY A 259 5.57 -13.82 3.76
C GLY A 259 5.33 -12.74 2.70
N VAL A 260 4.84 -11.56 3.11
CA VAL A 260 4.47 -10.49 2.19
C VAL A 260 5.69 -9.83 1.53
N ILE A 261 6.79 -9.58 2.24
CA ILE A 261 7.95 -8.93 1.63
C ILE A 261 8.66 -9.85 0.64
N ASN A 262 8.70 -11.16 0.85
CA ASN A 262 9.46 -12.08 0.01
C ASN A 262 8.64 -12.66 -1.15
N ASN A 263 7.31 -12.72 -1.02
CA ASN A 263 6.42 -13.32 -2.02
C ASN A 263 5.43 -12.34 -2.66
N GLY A 264 5.21 -11.17 -2.05
CA GLY A 264 4.26 -10.18 -2.50
C GLY A 264 2.80 -10.51 -2.16
N SER A 265 1.89 -9.61 -2.55
CA SER A 265 0.44 -9.79 -2.47
C SER A 265 -0.24 -8.96 -3.57
N TRP A 266 -0.09 -9.40 -4.83
CA TRP A 266 -0.36 -8.56 -6.00
C TRP A 266 -1.83 -8.17 -6.04
N GLY A 267 -2.71 -9.16 -5.89
CA GLY A 267 -4.15 -8.95 -5.89
C GLY A 267 -4.61 -7.91 -4.86
N VAL A 268 -4.10 -7.94 -3.62
CA VAL A 268 -4.53 -6.96 -2.60
C VAL A 268 -4.05 -5.55 -2.94
N ILE A 269 -2.81 -5.41 -3.40
CA ILE A 269 -2.24 -4.11 -3.80
C ILE A 269 -2.93 -3.55 -5.05
N HIS A 270 -3.22 -4.42 -6.02
CA HIS A 270 -3.95 -4.11 -7.24
C HIS A 270 -5.34 -3.52 -6.94
N GLU A 271 -6.10 -4.15 -6.04
CA GLU A 271 -7.45 -3.70 -5.64
C GLU A 271 -7.42 -2.38 -4.86
N ILE A 272 -6.40 -2.18 -4.01
CA ILE A 272 -6.15 -0.89 -3.37
C ILE A 272 -5.94 0.19 -4.44
N ASN A 273 -5.14 -0.10 -5.47
CA ASN A 273 -4.77 0.87 -6.49
C ASN A 273 -5.86 1.20 -7.51
N HIS A 274 -6.94 0.42 -7.62
CA HIS A 274 -8.13 0.88 -8.36
C HIS A 274 -8.68 2.21 -7.83
N HIS A 275 -8.57 2.43 -6.51
CA HIS A 275 -9.02 3.66 -5.86
C HIS A 275 -8.12 4.87 -6.15
N TYR A 276 -6.96 4.65 -6.76
CA TYR A 276 -5.93 5.65 -7.07
C TYR A 276 -5.71 5.82 -8.59
N GLN A 277 -6.67 5.38 -9.42
CA GLN A 277 -6.66 5.62 -10.87
C GLN A 277 -7.14 7.04 -11.24
N ARG A 278 -7.82 7.74 -10.32
CA ARG A 278 -8.42 9.06 -10.53
C ARG A 278 -8.19 9.96 -9.33
N ARG A 279 -8.06 11.27 -9.56
CA ARG A 279 -7.96 12.29 -8.50
C ARG A 279 -9.32 12.92 -8.18
N TYR A 280 -10.17 13.14 -9.18
CA TYR A 280 -11.43 13.86 -9.05
C TYR A 280 -12.65 13.05 -9.51
N ASN A 281 -13.72 13.05 -8.72
CA ASN A 281 -14.92 12.24 -8.99
C ASN A 281 -15.77 12.70 -10.20
N SER A 282 -15.59 13.93 -10.70
CA SER A 282 -16.49 14.56 -11.68
C SER A 282 -15.89 14.76 -13.08
N TYR A 283 -14.65 14.36 -13.31
CA TYR A 283 -13.94 14.54 -14.58
C TYR A 283 -13.54 13.17 -15.16
N SER A 284 -13.40 13.07 -16.48
CA SER A 284 -12.74 11.92 -17.14
C SER A 284 -11.22 12.04 -16.98
N ASP A 285 -10.76 12.19 -15.73
CA ASP A 285 -9.40 12.57 -15.36
C ASP A 285 -8.54 11.36 -15.01
N GLU A 286 -8.88 10.16 -15.49
CA GLU A 286 -8.00 9.00 -15.36
C GLU A 286 -6.67 9.30 -16.02
N TRP A 287 -5.59 9.26 -15.26
CA TRP A 287 -4.26 9.36 -15.83
C TRP A 287 -3.88 8.04 -16.52
N GLY A 288 -2.91 8.06 -17.45
CA GLY A 288 -2.45 6.87 -18.18
C GLY A 288 -2.82 6.87 -19.67
N LEU A 289 -2.65 5.72 -20.33
CA LEU A 289 -2.59 5.58 -21.78
C LEU A 289 -3.72 4.70 -22.35
N GLY A 290 -4.06 4.90 -23.62
CA GLY A 290 -4.98 4.03 -24.36
C GLY A 290 -6.45 4.14 -23.97
N THR A 291 -7.25 3.20 -24.49
CA THR A 291 -8.72 3.13 -24.33
C THR A 291 -9.21 2.08 -23.33
N ASP A 292 -8.33 1.24 -22.76
CA ASP A 292 -8.62 0.26 -21.72
C ASP A 292 -7.82 0.59 -20.45
N PHE A 293 -8.50 1.05 -19.39
CA PHE A 293 -7.84 1.64 -18.21
C PHE A 293 -8.03 0.80 -16.95
N THR A 294 -9.17 0.11 -16.85
CA THR A 294 -9.65 -0.48 -15.59
C THR A 294 -8.60 -1.35 -14.93
N GLU A 295 -7.92 -2.19 -15.72
CA GLU A 295 -6.95 -3.20 -15.23
C GLU A 295 -5.49 -2.91 -15.62
N ILE A 296 -5.19 -1.67 -16.02
CA ILE A 296 -3.86 -1.28 -16.51
C ILE A 296 -3.28 -0.15 -15.66
N THR A 297 -4.00 0.95 -15.47
CA THR A 297 -3.43 2.14 -14.83
C THR A 297 -3.30 2.00 -13.31
N ASN A 298 -4.10 1.16 -12.65
CA ASN A 298 -3.90 0.79 -11.24
C ASN A 298 -2.59 0.02 -11.03
N ASN A 299 -2.15 -0.74 -12.03
CA ASN A 299 -0.94 -1.56 -11.93
C ASN A 299 0.35 -0.75 -11.95
N ALA A 300 0.30 0.49 -12.40
CA ALA A 300 1.44 1.39 -12.35
C ALA A 300 1.91 1.70 -10.92
N LEU A 301 1.00 2.15 -10.06
CA LEU A 301 1.31 2.40 -8.64
C LEU A 301 1.54 1.08 -7.89
N SER A 302 0.90 0.00 -8.31
CA SER A 302 1.14 -1.35 -7.78
C SER A 302 2.58 -1.81 -8.05
N ALA A 303 3.08 -1.59 -9.28
CA ALA A 303 4.46 -1.91 -9.65
C ALA A 303 5.46 -1.07 -8.84
N ALA A 304 5.24 0.24 -8.69
CA ALA A 304 6.11 1.08 -7.88
C ALA A 304 6.17 0.63 -6.41
N ALA A 305 5.01 0.28 -5.82
CA ALA A 305 4.93 -0.26 -4.47
C ALA A 305 5.70 -1.59 -4.32
N TYR A 306 5.60 -2.48 -5.31
CA TYR A 306 6.34 -3.74 -5.33
C TYR A 306 7.85 -3.53 -5.35
N ILE A 307 8.34 -2.67 -6.24
CA ILE A 307 9.78 -2.36 -6.39
C ILE A 307 10.32 -1.77 -5.08
N LEU A 308 9.58 -0.85 -4.47
CA LEU A 308 10.00 -0.12 -3.28
C LEU A 308 9.91 -0.93 -1.99
N TYR A 309 8.86 -1.74 -1.79
CA TYR A 309 8.53 -2.27 -0.47
C TYR A 309 8.67 -3.78 -0.32
N THR A 310 9.08 -4.49 -1.37
CA THR A 310 9.31 -5.95 -1.32
C THR A 310 10.79 -6.30 -1.43
N ASN A 311 11.13 -7.53 -1.06
CA ASN A 311 12.46 -8.12 -1.21
C ASN A 311 12.47 -9.27 -2.24
N ILE A 312 11.44 -9.35 -3.08
CA ILE A 312 11.21 -10.43 -4.05
C ILE A 312 12.42 -10.65 -4.96
N ALA A 313 12.98 -9.57 -5.52
CA ALA A 313 14.11 -9.67 -6.45
C ALA A 313 15.38 -10.27 -5.81
N ALA A 314 15.49 -10.31 -4.47
CA ALA A 314 16.59 -10.98 -3.77
C ALA A 314 16.56 -12.50 -3.90
N SER A 315 15.42 -13.07 -4.31
CA SER A 315 15.24 -14.51 -4.49
C SER A 315 15.19 -14.92 -5.97
N ARG A 316 15.54 -14.02 -6.90
CA ARG A 316 15.50 -14.29 -8.34
C ARG A 316 16.54 -15.34 -8.75
N GLY A 317 16.16 -16.22 -9.67
CA GLY A 317 17.06 -17.16 -10.33
C GLY A 317 17.61 -16.60 -11.64
N GLU A 318 18.29 -17.45 -12.42
CA GLU A 318 18.88 -17.07 -13.72
C GLU A 318 17.83 -16.69 -14.79
N GLU A 319 16.60 -17.16 -14.64
CA GLU A 319 15.51 -16.83 -15.56
C GLU A 319 14.69 -15.61 -15.10
N GLY A 320 15.09 -15.00 -13.98
CA GLY A 320 14.39 -13.89 -13.33
C GLY A 320 13.41 -14.36 -12.26
N THR A 321 12.33 -13.60 -12.13
CA THR A 321 11.19 -13.87 -11.24
C THR A 321 9.97 -14.27 -12.07
N TYR A 322 8.94 -14.79 -11.41
CA TYR A 322 7.79 -15.42 -12.08
C TYR A 322 6.48 -14.71 -11.75
N ASP A 323 5.43 -14.97 -12.54
CA ASP A 323 4.10 -14.37 -12.36
C ASP A 323 4.18 -12.83 -12.21
N TRP A 324 3.32 -12.21 -11.39
CA TRP A 324 3.37 -10.79 -11.07
C TRP A 324 4.64 -10.35 -10.34
N ASN A 325 5.38 -11.27 -9.72
CA ASN A 325 6.65 -10.93 -9.06
C ASN A 325 7.72 -10.43 -10.05
N LYS A 326 7.52 -10.67 -11.35
CA LYS A 326 8.28 -10.06 -12.45
C LYS A 326 8.43 -8.55 -12.34
N VAL A 327 7.44 -7.84 -11.80
CA VAL A 327 7.47 -6.37 -11.69
C VAL A 327 8.54 -5.85 -10.73
N ALA A 328 8.95 -6.67 -9.75
CA ALA A 328 9.91 -6.27 -8.72
C ALA A 328 11.37 -6.39 -9.18
N ASP A 329 11.62 -7.00 -10.35
CA ASP A 329 12.96 -7.25 -10.87
C ASP A 329 13.14 -6.60 -12.26
N PRO A 330 14.17 -5.76 -12.47
CA PRO A 330 14.34 -5.02 -13.71
C PRO A 330 14.49 -5.92 -14.95
N TYR A 331 15.23 -7.02 -14.83
CA TYR A 331 15.40 -7.99 -15.92
C TYR A 331 14.06 -8.63 -16.31
N SER A 332 13.32 -9.11 -15.32
CA SER A 332 12.03 -9.77 -15.52
C SER A 332 10.98 -8.83 -16.09
N SER A 333 10.97 -7.57 -15.61
CA SER A 333 10.10 -6.51 -16.13
C SER A 333 10.32 -6.26 -17.63
N LEU A 334 11.58 -6.02 -18.04
CA LEU A 334 11.89 -5.73 -19.44
C LEU A 334 11.65 -6.97 -20.33
N LYS A 335 12.05 -8.16 -19.88
CA LYS A 335 11.79 -9.43 -20.58
C LYS A 335 10.30 -9.65 -20.82
N GLN A 336 9.46 -9.39 -19.82
CA GLN A 336 8.02 -9.53 -19.93
C GLN A 336 7.41 -8.44 -20.80
N GLN A 337 7.85 -7.18 -20.70
CA GLN A 337 7.35 -6.10 -21.56
C GLN A 337 7.54 -6.41 -23.05
N ILE A 338 8.73 -6.88 -23.45
CA ILE A 338 9.03 -7.26 -24.84
C ILE A 338 8.13 -8.41 -25.28
N TYR A 339 7.98 -9.43 -24.43
CA TYR A 339 7.09 -10.56 -24.70
C TYR A 339 5.64 -10.09 -24.91
N GLU A 340 5.12 -9.20 -24.07
CA GLU A 340 3.76 -8.68 -24.18
C GLU A 340 3.54 -7.88 -25.46
N GLY A 341 4.54 -7.08 -25.87
CA GLY A 341 4.50 -6.35 -27.13
C GLY A 341 4.28 -7.26 -28.33
N VAL A 342 5.01 -8.38 -28.39
CA VAL A 342 4.90 -9.35 -29.48
C VAL A 342 3.62 -10.18 -29.37
N GLN A 343 3.29 -10.67 -28.17
CA GLN A 343 2.23 -11.66 -27.98
C GLN A 343 0.83 -11.04 -27.92
N TYR A 344 0.67 -9.93 -27.22
CA TYR A 344 -0.64 -9.35 -26.90
C TYR A 344 -0.92 -8.05 -27.65
N TYR A 345 0.12 -7.33 -28.08
CA TYR A 345 -0.02 -6.06 -28.81
C TYR A 345 0.63 -6.07 -30.21
N PRO A 346 0.44 -7.12 -31.04
CA PRO A 346 1.09 -7.17 -32.35
C PRO A 346 0.56 -6.07 -33.28
N GLY A 347 1.44 -5.14 -33.65
CA GLY A 347 1.14 -4.07 -34.62
C GLY A 347 0.26 -2.94 -34.10
N VAL A 348 0.04 -2.86 -32.78
CA VAL A 348 -0.72 -1.79 -32.12
C VAL A 348 0.10 -1.22 -30.95
N PRO A 349 -0.22 -0.02 -30.44
CA PRO A 349 0.46 0.52 -29.27
C PRO A 349 0.42 -0.46 -28.09
N ASN A 350 1.59 -0.85 -27.60
CA ASN A 350 1.73 -1.65 -26.39
C ASN A 350 1.36 -0.76 -25.19
N ILE A 351 0.36 -1.20 -24.43
CA ILE A 351 -0.09 -0.56 -23.18
C ILE A 351 -0.08 -1.56 -22.01
N GLY A 352 0.70 -2.65 -22.15
CA GLY A 352 0.78 -3.73 -21.16
C GLY A 352 1.38 -3.26 -19.82
N ASN A 353 1.01 -3.96 -18.75
CA ASN A 353 1.38 -3.61 -17.38
C ASN A 353 2.89 -3.47 -17.16
N PHE A 354 3.70 -4.29 -17.85
CA PHE A 354 5.14 -4.33 -17.62
C PHE A 354 5.88 -3.14 -18.21
N MET A 355 5.26 -2.34 -19.08
CA MET A 355 5.83 -1.08 -19.53
C MET A 355 6.06 -0.11 -18.36
N PHE A 356 5.12 -0.08 -17.41
CA PHE A 356 5.17 0.80 -16.25
C PHE A 356 6.30 0.40 -15.32
N SER A 357 6.41 -0.90 -15.02
CA SER A 357 7.53 -1.42 -14.22
C SER A 357 8.88 -1.19 -14.91
N THR A 358 8.95 -1.32 -16.24
CA THR A 358 10.17 -1.05 -17.01
C THR A 358 10.59 0.40 -16.85
N PHE A 359 9.68 1.37 -17.04
CA PHE A 359 10.01 2.78 -16.79
C PHE A 359 10.36 3.04 -15.32
N ALA A 360 9.64 2.46 -14.36
CA ALA A 360 9.94 2.59 -12.94
C ALA A 360 11.36 2.11 -12.59
N HIS A 361 11.85 1.04 -13.25
CA HIS A 361 13.23 0.58 -13.13
C HIS A 361 14.24 1.46 -13.87
N GLU A 362 13.89 2.02 -15.03
CA GLU A 362 14.77 2.86 -15.83
C GLU A 362 15.02 4.25 -15.22
N ILE A 363 14.00 4.87 -14.62
CA ILE A 363 14.09 6.25 -14.09
C ILE A 363 14.06 6.33 -12.55
N GLY A 364 13.89 5.18 -11.88
CA GLY A 364 13.71 5.07 -10.43
C GLY A 364 12.23 5.17 -10.01
N PRO A 365 11.76 4.34 -9.06
CA PRO A 365 10.34 4.20 -8.74
C PRO A 365 9.73 5.48 -8.13
N ILE A 366 10.50 6.25 -7.36
CA ILE A 366 10.03 7.54 -6.81
C ILE A 366 9.88 8.59 -7.91
N ASN A 367 10.86 8.68 -8.81
CA ASN A 367 10.80 9.60 -9.94
C ASN A 367 9.64 9.23 -10.89
N TYR A 368 9.41 7.92 -11.09
CA TYR A 368 8.26 7.39 -11.79
C TYR A 368 6.92 7.78 -11.14
N VAL A 369 6.79 7.64 -9.82
CA VAL A 369 5.60 8.10 -9.09
C VAL A 369 5.42 9.62 -9.21
N ASN A 370 6.50 10.39 -9.21
CA ASN A 370 6.44 11.84 -9.44
C ASN A 370 5.98 12.18 -10.87
N VAL A 371 6.36 11.39 -11.88
CA VAL A 371 5.81 11.55 -13.25
C VAL A 371 4.30 11.41 -13.25
N ILE A 372 3.77 10.39 -12.55
CA ILE A 372 2.31 10.20 -12.39
C ILE A 372 1.68 11.42 -11.70
N LYS A 373 2.21 11.82 -10.54
CA LYS A 373 1.74 12.98 -9.78
C LYS A 373 1.70 14.26 -10.65
N SER A 374 2.74 14.45 -11.47
CA SER A 374 2.91 15.63 -12.31
C SER A 374 1.87 15.78 -13.40
N THR A 375 1.12 14.73 -13.75
CA THR A 375 0.02 14.86 -14.72
C THR A 375 -1.10 15.74 -14.19
N TYR A 376 -1.27 15.82 -12.87
CA TYR A 376 -2.30 16.65 -12.24
C TYR A 376 -1.81 18.00 -11.72
N GLU A 377 -0.56 18.08 -11.25
CA GLU A 377 -0.04 19.29 -10.59
C GLU A 377 1.18 19.91 -11.27
N GLY A 378 1.63 19.33 -12.38
CA GLY A 378 2.90 19.68 -13.00
C GLY A 378 4.08 19.15 -12.19
N GLY A 379 5.29 19.31 -12.70
CA GLY A 379 6.48 18.81 -12.04
C GLY A 379 7.75 19.36 -12.67
N THR A 380 8.80 19.50 -11.86
CA THR A 380 10.13 19.88 -12.37
C THR A 380 11.04 18.66 -12.33
N PHE A 381 11.56 18.27 -13.49
CA PHE A 381 12.45 17.14 -13.65
C PHE A 381 13.70 17.58 -14.41
N ASN A 382 14.88 17.24 -13.91
CA ASN A 382 16.16 17.62 -14.52
C ASN A 382 16.24 19.13 -14.90
N GLY A 383 15.66 20.01 -14.06
CA GLY A 383 15.64 21.46 -14.26
C GLY A 383 14.58 21.97 -15.25
N ILE A 384 13.73 21.10 -15.80
CA ILE A 384 12.66 21.44 -16.75
C ILE A 384 11.31 21.30 -16.06
N TYR A 385 10.54 22.39 -16.05
CA TYR A 385 9.16 22.37 -15.57
C TYR A 385 8.21 21.89 -16.66
N ILE A 386 7.39 20.91 -16.33
CA ILE A 386 6.31 20.38 -17.17
C ILE A 386 4.99 20.75 -16.48
N PRO A 387 4.09 21.48 -17.14
CA PRO A 387 2.80 21.83 -16.55
C PRO A 387 1.90 20.59 -16.35
N PRO A 388 0.82 20.70 -15.55
CA PRO A 388 -0.24 19.69 -15.53
C PRO A 388 -0.79 19.39 -16.93
N TYR A 389 -1.25 18.16 -17.14
CA TYR A 389 -2.00 17.79 -18.34
C TYR A 389 -3.46 18.24 -18.19
N ASP A 390 -4.00 18.92 -19.21
CA ASP A 390 -5.37 19.44 -19.16
C ASP A 390 -6.40 18.38 -19.60
N TYR A 391 -6.76 17.51 -18.65
CA TYR A 391 -7.79 16.49 -18.86
C TYR A 391 -9.17 17.08 -19.23
N LYS A 392 -9.44 18.35 -18.94
CA LYS A 392 -10.71 19.00 -19.30
C LYS A 392 -10.76 19.32 -20.79
N LEU A 393 -9.66 19.82 -21.36
CA LEU A 393 -9.57 20.09 -22.80
C LEU A 393 -9.78 18.81 -23.62
N GLU A 394 -9.28 17.66 -23.16
CA GLU A 394 -9.56 16.36 -23.79
C GLU A 394 -11.06 16.03 -23.76
N SER A 395 -11.71 16.16 -22.60
CA SER A 395 -13.15 15.89 -22.45
C SER A 395 -14.04 16.83 -23.28
N GLN A 396 -13.52 18.00 -23.65
CA GLN A 396 -14.21 19.03 -24.44
C GLN A 396 -13.84 18.97 -25.93
N GLY A 397 -13.03 17.99 -26.36
CA GLY A 397 -12.58 17.81 -27.74
C GLY A 397 -11.49 18.78 -28.21
N GLY A 398 -10.87 19.52 -27.27
CA GLY A 398 -9.72 20.38 -27.52
C GLY A 398 -8.37 19.65 -27.53
N LEU A 399 -8.31 18.44 -26.95
CA LEU A 399 -7.21 17.49 -27.08
C LEU A 399 -7.78 16.15 -27.55
N ASN A 400 -7.00 15.39 -28.33
CA ASN A 400 -7.33 14.00 -28.63
C ASN A 400 -6.77 13.12 -27.51
N ARG A 401 -7.44 12.01 -27.19
CA ARG A 401 -6.99 11.05 -26.18
C ARG A 401 -5.60 10.48 -26.49
N ASP A 402 -5.25 10.38 -27.78
CA ASP A 402 -3.92 9.94 -28.22
C ASP A 402 -2.81 10.94 -27.84
N ASP A 403 -3.14 12.20 -27.54
CA ASP A 403 -2.16 13.21 -27.10
C ASP A 403 -1.50 12.84 -25.76
N ARG A 404 -2.09 11.90 -25.01
CA ARG A 404 -1.49 11.34 -23.78
C ARG A 404 -0.22 10.54 -24.05
N TYR A 405 -0.10 9.91 -25.23
CA TYR A 405 1.15 9.23 -25.61
C TYR A 405 2.30 10.23 -25.72
N ASP A 406 2.04 11.40 -26.29
CA ASP A 406 3.02 12.48 -26.41
C ASP A 406 3.41 13.04 -25.03
N ASP A 407 2.43 13.38 -24.18
CA ASP A 407 2.66 13.91 -22.84
C ASP A 407 3.48 12.93 -21.97
N MET A 408 3.10 11.65 -21.95
CA MET A 408 3.83 10.62 -21.21
C MET A 408 5.24 10.39 -21.76
N ALA A 409 5.41 10.32 -23.09
CA ALA A 409 6.72 10.14 -23.70
C ALA A 409 7.66 11.30 -23.33
N TYR A 410 7.16 12.54 -23.41
CA TYR A 410 7.92 13.72 -23.01
C TYR A 410 8.31 13.67 -21.54
N ARG A 411 7.36 13.39 -20.64
CA ARG A 411 7.64 13.28 -19.19
C ARG A 411 8.64 12.18 -18.87
N PHE A 412 8.54 10.99 -19.46
CA PHE A 412 9.51 9.92 -19.22
C PHE A 412 10.91 10.28 -19.71
N CYS A 413 11.02 10.93 -20.88
CA CYS A 413 12.31 11.39 -21.39
C CYS A 413 12.93 12.47 -20.49
N VAL A 414 12.13 13.47 -20.09
CA VAL A 414 12.60 14.54 -19.19
C VAL A 414 12.94 14.01 -17.80
N ALA A 415 12.11 13.15 -17.21
CA ALA A 415 12.35 12.55 -15.90
C ALA A 415 13.56 11.62 -15.89
N GLY A 416 13.75 10.82 -16.94
CA GLY A 416 14.92 9.97 -17.08
C GLY A 416 16.19 10.72 -17.47
N GLY A 417 16.08 11.94 -18.01
CA GLY A 417 17.23 12.65 -18.61
C GLY A 417 17.80 11.92 -19.82
N ARG A 418 16.96 11.15 -20.52
CA ARG A 418 17.32 10.28 -21.65
C ARG A 418 16.32 10.45 -22.78
N ASP A 419 16.75 10.19 -23.99
CA ASP A 419 15.89 10.15 -25.15
C ASP A 419 15.44 8.71 -25.40
N TYR A 420 14.18 8.42 -25.08
CA TYR A 420 13.55 7.11 -25.28
C TYR A 420 12.71 7.06 -26.57
N THR A 421 12.80 8.04 -27.48
CA THR A 421 11.84 8.14 -28.60
C THR A 421 11.86 6.90 -29.47
N TRP A 422 13.04 6.33 -29.73
CA TRP A 422 13.15 5.12 -30.52
C TRP A 422 12.47 3.92 -29.87
N TYR A 423 12.72 3.70 -28.58
CA TYR A 423 12.10 2.61 -27.81
C TYR A 423 10.58 2.78 -27.81
N ILE A 424 10.09 3.99 -27.55
CA ILE A 424 8.66 4.28 -27.51
C ILE A 424 7.99 4.07 -28.87
N GLN A 425 8.61 4.50 -29.97
CA GLN A 425 8.01 4.41 -31.31
C GLN A 425 8.14 3.02 -31.95
N ASN A 426 9.23 2.30 -31.70
CA ASN A 426 9.54 1.05 -32.42
C ASN A 426 9.26 -0.20 -31.61
N GLU A 427 9.45 -0.15 -30.28
CA GLU A 427 9.17 -1.28 -29.40
C GLU A 427 7.78 -1.15 -28.77
N LEU A 428 7.43 0.01 -28.21
CA LEU A 428 6.09 0.23 -27.64
C LEU A 428 5.05 0.63 -28.68
N LEU A 429 5.45 0.97 -29.90
CA LEU A 429 4.57 1.37 -31.01
C LEU A 429 3.62 2.53 -30.67
N TRP A 430 4.01 3.44 -29.76
CA TRP A 430 3.19 4.61 -29.44
C TRP A 430 3.19 5.61 -30.62
N PRO A 431 2.02 6.16 -30.97
CA PRO A 431 1.86 7.03 -32.14
C PRO A 431 2.32 8.47 -31.85
N LEU A 432 3.59 8.66 -31.50
CA LEU A 432 4.13 9.99 -31.17
C LEU A 432 4.10 10.93 -32.37
N LYS A 433 3.69 12.17 -32.14
CA LYS A 433 3.69 13.21 -33.17
C LYS A 433 5.11 13.68 -33.50
N PRO A 434 5.40 14.08 -34.76
CA PRO A 434 6.72 14.56 -35.16
C PRO A 434 7.23 15.74 -34.34
N GLU A 435 6.35 16.64 -33.90
CA GLU A 435 6.66 17.79 -33.04
C GLU A 435 7.18 17.36 -31.67
N THR A 436 6.55 16.38 -31.02
CA THR A 436 6.98 15.84 -29.72
C THR A 436 8.37 15.23 -29.83
N VAL A 437 8.61 14.43 -30.88
CA VAL A 437 9.94 13.86 -31.14
C VAL A 437 10.97 14.96 -31.33
N LYS A 438 10.65 16.01 -32.10
CA LYS A 438 11.55 17.16 -32.32
C LYS A 438 11.85 17.90 -31.02
N GLU A 439 10.86 18.08 -30.15
CA GLU A 439 11.04 18.72 -28.84
C GLU A 439 11.95 17.89 -27.93
N ILE A 440 11.76 16.57 -27.85
CA ILE A 440 12.63 15.68 -27.07
C ILE A 440 14.07 15.72 -27.61
N LYS A 441 14.26 15.65 -28.93
CA LYS A 441 15.60 15.74 -29.56
C LYS A 441 16.28 17.07 -29.25
N ALA A 442 15.53 18.16 -29.15
CA ALA A 442 16.06 19.48 -28.83
C ALA A 442 16.60 19.60 -27.39
N LEU A 443 16.24 18.68 -26.49
CA LEU A 443 16.79 18.60 -25.13
C LEU A 443 18.25 18.13 -25.12
N GLY A 444 18.73 17.51 -26.20
CA GLY A 444 20.11 17.04 -26.31
C GLY A 444 20.44 15.81 -25.45
N TYR A 445 19.43 15.08 -24.98
CA TYR A 445 19.62 13.84 -24.24
C TYR A 445 20.17 12.73 -25.14
N LYS A 446 20.85 11.75 -24.51
CA LYS A 446 21.40 10.60 -25.21
C LYS A 446 20.28 9.61 -25.56
N GLU A 447 20.21 9.22 -26.83
CA GLU A 447 19.31 8.15 -27.29
C GLU A 447 19.62 6.85 -26.57
N THR A 448 18.59 6.28 -25.95
CA THR A 448 18.71 5.13 -25.05
C THR A 448 17.66 4.08 -25.39
N ILE A 449 18.11 2.83 -25.45
CA ILE A 449 17.28 1.64 -25.57
C ILE A 449 17.47 0.85 -24.27
N PRO A 450 16.41 0.54 -23.52
CA PRO A 450 16.51 -0.18 -22.26
C PRO A 450 17.28 -1.51 -22.39
N VAL A 451 18.12 -1.79 -21.41
CA VAL A 451 18.85 -3.06 -21.29
C VAL A 451 19.01 -3.43 -19.83
N GLN A 452 18.75 -4.69 -19.52
CA GLN A 452 18.82 -5.20 -18.15
C GLN A 452 19.57 -6.54 -18.12
N SER A 453 20.20 -6.84 -16.98
CA SER A 453 20.83 -8.14 -16.72
C SER A 453 20.21 -8.76 -15.49
N VAL A 454 19.95 -10.07 -15.51
CA VAL A 454 19.46 -10.79 -14.33
C VAL A 454 20.44 -10.72 -13.14
N TYR A 455 21.73 -10.47 -13.38
CA TYR A 455 22.73 -10.32 -12.32
C TYR A 455 22.87 -8.89 -11.80
N ALA A 456 22.24 -7.92 -12.47
CA ALA A 456 22.31 -6.50 -12.11
C ALA A 456 21.13 -6.07 -11.26
N MET A 457 21.30 -4.94 -10.56
CA MET A 457 20.21 -4.20 -9.91
C MET A 457 19.62 -3.11 -10.83
N GLY A 458 20.10 -3.04 -12.08
CA GLY A 458 19.82 -1.96 -13.03
C GLY A 458 20.80 -0.80 -12.92
N GLU A 459 20.57 0.24 -13.73
CA GLU A 459 21.43 1.44 -13.77
C GLU A 459 21.23 2.34 -12.54
N VAL A 460 19.99 2.44 -12.03
CA VAL A 460 19.62 3.23 -10.84
C VAL A 460 20.07 2.55 -9.52
N GLY A 461 20.41 1.25 -9.57
CA GLY A 461 21.01 0.52 -8.45
C GLY A 461 20.00 0.00 -7.43
N ARG A 462 20.25 0.21 -6.13
CA ARG A 462 19.50 -0.45 -5.04
C ARG A 462 18.06 0.04 -4.88
N GLU A 463 17.71 1.18 -5.47
CA GLU A 463 16.33 1.67 -5.48
C GLU A 463 15.40 0.74 -6.27
N THR A 464 15.94 -0.01 -7.24
CA THR A 464 15.18 -0.78 -8.23
C THR A 464 15.46 -2.28 -8.19
N GLY A 465 16.62 -2.72 -7.68
CA GLY A 465 17.00 -4.13 -7.63
C GLY A 465 17.44 -4.62 -6.25
N ARG A 466 17.81 -5.90 -6.17
CA ARG A 466 18.35 -6.55 -4.96
C ARG A 466 19.62 -7.34 -5.30
N PRO A 467 20.50 -7.67 -4.32
CA PRO A 467 21.67 -8.49 -4.57
C PRO A 467 21.30 -9.82 -5.24
N PHE A 468 22.16 -10.29 -6.14
CA PHE A 468 22.07 -11.64 -6.71
C PHE A 468 22.83 -12.60 -5.80
N TYR A 469 22.15 -13.64 -5.31
CA TYR A 469 22.71 -14.55 -4.32
C TYR A 469 23.33 -15.77 -5.01
N ILE A 470 24.58 -16.06 -4.66
CA ILE A 470 25.34 -17.19 -5.19
C ILE A 470 25.84 -18.10 -4.07
N PRO A 471 26.07 -19.39 -4.33
CA PRO A 471 26.65 -20.29 -3.34
C PRO A 471 28.09 -19.88 -3.00
N SER A 472 28.47 -20.14 -1.76
CA SER A 472 29.83 -19.93 -1.25
C SER A 472 30.90 -20.77 -1.94
N SER A 473 30.52 -21.86 -2.61
CA SER A 473 31.42 -22.73 -3.38
C SER A 473 31.94 -22.11 -4.69
N GLY A 474 31.44 -20.92 -5.07
CA GLY A 474 31.74 -20.26 -6.34
C GLY A 474 30.62 -20.40 -7.36
N TYR A 475 30.65 -19.56 -8.41
CA TYR A 475 29.59 -19.45 -9.40
C TYR A 475 30.14 -19.04 -10.77
N THR A 476 29.57 -19.56 -11.85
CA THR A 476 29.97 -19.21 -13.23
C THR A 476 28.91 -18.30 -13.87
N PHE A 477 29.28 -17.06 -14.13
CA PHE A 477 28.42 -16.07 -14.78
C PHE A 477 28.49 -16.20 -16.32
N ASP A 478 27.32 -16.21 -16.94
CA ASP A 478 27.15 -16.04 -18.40
C ASP A 478 26.53 -14.66 -18.67
N PHE A 479 27.36 -13.62 -18.67
CA PHE A 479 26.87 -12.25 -18.81
C PHE A 479 26.16 -12.01 -20.14
N GLN A 480 26.59 -12.66 -21.23
CA GLN A 480 25.96 -12.47 -22.54
C GLN A 480 24.55 -13.07 -22.58
N LYS A 481 24.33 -14.25 -21.98
CA LYS A 481 22.98 -14.85 -21.85
C LYS A 481 22.10 -14.11 -20.83
N SER A 482 22.72 -13.45 -19.85
CA SER A 482 22.01 -12.74 -18.77
C SER A 482 21.25 -11.49 -19.22
N LEU A 483 21.51 -10.99 -20.43
CA LEU A 483 21.06 -9.68 -20.90
C LEU A 483 19.75 -9.76 -21.67
N VAL A 484 18.90 -8.75 -21.48
CA VAL A 484 17.66 -8.55 -22.25
C VAL A 484 17.56 -7.10 -22.71
N SER A 485 17.20 -6.90 -23.98
CA SER A 485 16.94 -5.59 -24.59
C SER A 485 16.12 -5.80 -25.87
N PRO A 486 15.34 -4.80 -26.32
CA PRO A 486 14.79 -4.76 -27.66
C PRO A 486 15.85 -4.72 -28.77
N GLY A 487 17.06 -4.22 -28.45
CA GLY A 487 18.17 -4.13 -29.39
C GLY A 487 19.21 -5.23 -29.23
N LYS A 488 20.15 -5.30 -30.16
CA LYS A 488 21.31 -6.21 -30.04
C LYS A 488 22.25 -5.73 -28.93
N VAL A 489 22.48 -6.59 -27.94
CA VAL A 489 23.37 -6.28 -26.80
C VAL A 489 24.68 -7.07 -26.88
N THR A 490 25.79 -6.39 -26.57
CA THR A 490 27.11 -7.01 -26.41
C THR A 490 27.77 -6.58 -25.12
N VAL A 491 28.46 -7.51 -24.45
CA VAL A 491 29.32 -7.20 -23.29
C VAL A 491 30.59 -6.51 -23.78
N VAL A 492 30.88 -5.32 -23.25
CA VAL A 492 32.07 -4.53 -23.58
C VAL A 492 33.17 -4.74 -22.55
N ASP A 493 32.82 -4.66 -21.27
CA ASP A 493 33.77 -4.75 -20.15
C ASP A 493 33.07 -5.27 -18.89
N VAL A 494 33.84 -5.95 -18.04
CA VAL A 494 33.40 -6.44 -16.72
C VAL A 494 34.45 -6.02 -15.71
N SER A 495 34.09 -5.11 -14.80
CA SER A 495 35.02 -4.68 -13.76
C SER A 495 35.26 -5.79 -12.74
N GLN A 496 36.42 -5.77 -12.07
CA GLN A 496 36.65 -6.68 -10.95
C GLN A 496 35.77 -6.28 -9.75
N PRO A 497 35.28 -7.27 -8.99
CA PRO A 497 34.54 -7.01 -7.76
C PRO A 497 35.50 -6.62 -6.62
N LYS A 498 34.96 -6.10 -5.51
CA LYS A 498 35.74 -5.54 -4.39
C LYS A 498 36.49 -6.63 -3.61
N TYR A 499 35.86 -7.77 -3.35
CA TYR A 499 36.41 -8.84 -2.52
C TYR A 499 36.80 -10.07 -3.33
N GLY A 500 35.92 -10.55 -4.21
CA GLY A 500 36.16 -11.73 -5.03
C GLY A 500 37.05 -11.46 -6.24
N THR A 501 37.05 -12.41 -7.18
CA THR A 501 37.72 -12.25 -8.47
C THR A 501 36.86 -12.87 -9.56
N LEU A 502 36.69 -12.14 -10.67
CA LEU A 502 36.04 -12.64 -11.88
C LEU A 502 37.11 -13.05 -12.89
N GLN A 503 37.12 -14.34 -13.25
CA GLN A 503 38.09 -14.92 -14.19
C GLN A 503 37.40 -15.30 -15.51
N LEU A 504 37.80 -14.65 -16.61
CA LEU A 504 37.30 -14.98 -17.94
C LEU A 504 37.81 -16.35 -18.39
N ARG A 505 36.88 -17.19 -18.83
CA ARG A 505 37.11 -18.51 -19.42
C ARG A 505 37.24 -18.43 -20.94
N ALA A 506 37.77 -19.50 -21.53
CA ALA A 506 37.89 -19.64 -22.98
C ALA A 506 36.54 -19.70 -23.72
N ASP A 507 35.46 -20.08 -23.03
CA ASP A 507 34.09 -20.11 -23.55
C ASP A 507 33.35 -18.77 -23.41
N GLY A 508 34.01 -17.71 -22.93
CA GLY A 508 33.43 -16.38 -22.76
C GLY A 508 32.69 -16.15 -21.44
N LYS A 509 32.60 -17.17 -20.57
CA LYS A 509 31.97 -17.08 -19.25
C LYS A 509 32.97 -16.61 -18.19
N TYR A 510 32.47 -16.23 -17.02
CA TYR A 510 33.30 -15.74 -15.91
C TYR A 510 33.10 -16.59 -14.65
N ASP A 511 34.18 -17.18 -14.15
CA ASP A 511 34.14 -17.83 -12.84
C ASP A 511 34.36 -16.79 -11.74
N TYR A 512 33.44 -16.73 -10.79
CA TYR A 512 33.57 -15.95 -9.57
C TYR A 512 34.10 -16.80 -8.44
N LEU A 513 35.18 -16.32 -7.83
CA LEU A 513 35.78 -16.90 -6.64
C LEU A 513 35.73 -15.88 -5.51
N ALA A 514 34.97 -16.18 -4.46
CA ALA A 514 34.96 -15.37 -3.25
C ALA A 514 36.34 -15.41 -2.58
N SER A 515 36.85 -14.26 -2.15
CA SER A 515 38.11 -14.22 -1.39
C SER A 515 37.89 -14.80 0.00
N ALA A 516 38.87 -15.55 0.51
CA ALA A 516 38.90 -16.01 1.90
C ALA A 516 38.89 -14.85 2.93
N SER A 517 39.21 -13.62 2.49
CA SER A 517 39.16 -12.40 3.32
C SER A 517 37.83 -11.64 3.21
N MET A 518 36.86 -12.13 2.44
CA MET A 518 35.54 -11.50 2.33
C MET A 518 34.80 -11.64 3.66
N PRO A 519 34.36 -10.54 4.29
CA PRO A 519 33.57 -10.62 5.52
C PRO A 519 32.26 -11.38 5.30
N GLU A 520 31.76 -12.03 6.35
CA GLU A 520 30.44 -12.68 6.31
C GLU A 520 29.35 -11.63 5.99
N ASN A 521 28.42 -11.99 5.10
CA ASN A 521 27.34 -11.11 4.62
C ASN A 521 27.82 -9.82 3.92
N ALA A 522 29.08 -9.75 3.50
CA ALA A 522 29.53 -8.67 2.65
C ALA A 522 28.84 -8.72 1.28
N LEU A 523 28.53 -7.53 0.76
CA LEU A 523 28.10 -7.35 -0.62
C LEU A 523 29.33 -7.09 -1.48
N ASP A 524 29.41 -7.78 -2.61
CA ASP A 524 30.50 -7.66 -3.56
C ASP A 524 30.01 -7.03 -4.87
N GLU A 525 30.51 -5.84 -5.17
CA GLU A 525 29.96 -4.96 -6.19
C GLU A 525 30.92 -4.84 -7.38
N PHE A 526 30.39 -4.89 -8.59
CA PHE A 526 31.11 -4.67 -9.84
C PHE A 526 30.19 -4.09 -10.91
N VAL A 527 30.77 -3.63 -12.01
CA VAL A 527 30.05 -2.99 -13.11
C VAL A 527 30.16 -3.84 -14.37
N LEU A 528 29.01 -4.10 -14.98
CA LEU A 528 28.90 -4.70 -16.31
C LEU A 528 28.66 -3.57 -17.33
N THR A 529 29.63 -3.31 -18.20
CA THR A 529 29.49 -2.34 -19.30
C THR A 529 29.00 -3.07 -20.54
N VAL A 530 27.88 -2.62 -21.09
CA VAL A 530 27.24 -3.20 -22.27
C VAL A 530 27.02 -2.16 -23.34
N LYS A 531 27.02 -2.60 -24.59
CA LYS A 531 26.67 -1.80 -25.76
C LYS A 531 25.39 -2.35 -26.37
N VAL A 532 24.43 -1.47 -26.63
CA VAL A 532 23.16 -1.77 -27.29
C VAL A 532 23.13 -1.09 -28.65
N GLU A 533 22.76 -1.85 -29.68
CA GLU A 533 22.69 -1.39 -31.07
C GLU A 533 21.38 -1.85 -31.72
N GLU A 534 20.60 -0.90 -32.24
CA GLU A 534 19.39 -1.20 -33.03
C GLU A 534 18.96 0.04 -33.82
N GLY A 535 18.42 -0.13 -35.03
CA GLY A 535 17.81 0.99 -35.78
C GLY A 535 18.71 2.20 -36.05
N GLY A 536 20.04 2.04 -36.05
CA GLY A 536 21.02 3.13 -36.21
C GLY A 536 21.46 3.81 -34.91
N ILE A 537 20.87 3.43 -33.77
CA ILE A 537 21.27 3.86 -32.43
C ILE A 537 22.38 2.94 -31.94
N SER A 538 23.38 3.52 -31.29
CA SER A 538 24.46 2.80 -30.63
C SER A 538 24.83 3.53 -29.35
N HIS A 539 24.59 2.90 -28.20
CA HIS A 539 24.98 3.46 -26.92
C HIS A 539 25.56 2.41 -25.97
N GLU A 540 26.54 2.84 -25.17
CA GLU A 540 27.01 2.09 -24.02
C GLU A 540 26.28 2.53 -22.74
N THR A 541 25.97 1.56 -21.88
CA THR A 541 25.47 1.77 -20.51
C THR A 541 26.19 0.84 -19.52
N LYS A 542 26.09 1.19 -18.24
CA LYS A 542 26.70 0.49 -17.12
C LYS A 542 25.61 -0.07 -16.21
N LEU A 543 25.62 -1.39 -16.02
CA LEU A 543 24.72 -2.08 -15.12
C LEU A 543 25.45 -2.37 -13.80
N ASN A 544 24.87 -1.94 -12.68
CA ASN A 544 25.43 -2.17 -11.36
C ASN A 544 25.10 -3.59 -10.90
N CYS A 545 26.12 -4.42 -10.74
CA CYS A 545 25.99 -5.78 -10.25
C CYS A 545 26.40 -5.84 -8.77
N THR A 546 25.56 -6.47 -7.96
CA THR A 546 25.85 -6.71 -6.54
C THR A 546 25.59 -8.18 -6.24
N ILE A 547 26.63 -8.86 -5.78
CA ILE A 547 26.60 -10.26 -5.38
C ILE A 547 26.57 -10.34 -3.86
N ALA A 548 25.80 -11.30 -3.35
CA ALA A 548 25.86 -11.75 -1.97
C ALA A 548 26.11 -13.26 -1.95
N VAL A 549 26.84 -13.73 -0.94
CA VAL A 549 27.04 -15.17 -0.73
C VAL A 549 25.85 -15.71 0.06
N ASP A 550 25.20 -16.75 -0.46
CA ASP A 550 24.20 -17.52 0.26
C ASP A 550 24.83 -18.78 0.85
N TYR A 551 25.09 -18.75 2.16
CA TYR A 551 25.61 -19.88 2.92
C TYR A 551 24.57 -20.98 3.08
N ASN A 552 23.27 -20.65 3.00
CA ASN A 552 22.14 -21.56 3.15
C ASN A 552 21.66 -22.14 1.81
N SER A 553 22.60 -22.40 0.89
CA SER A 553 22.32 -22.84 -0.48
C SER A 553 23.06 -24.15 -0.81
N SER A 554 22.60 -24.81 -1.87
CA SER A 554 23.25 -25.99 -2.44
C SER A 554 23.48 -25.83 -3.95
N VAL A 555 24.52 -26.49 -4.46
CA VAL A 555 24.76 -26.60 -5.90
C VAL A 555 23.97 -27.79 -6.43
N VAL A 556 23.21 -27.58 -7.50
CA VAL A 556 22.41 -28.61 -8.16
C VAL A 556 23.09 -28.96 -9.48
N GLU A 557 23.55 -30.19 -9.62
CA GLU A 557 24.16 -30.72 -10.84
C GLU A 557 23.10 -31.37 -11.72
N HIS A 558 23.15 -31.14 -13.04
CA HIS A 558 22.19 -31.67 -14.01
C HIS A 558 22.81 -32.75 -14.91
N PHE A 559 22.06 -33.82 -15.17
CA PHE A 559 22.52 -35.00 -15.89
C PHE A 559 21.57 -35.42 -17.03
N ASP A 560 22.15 -35.89 -18.13
CA ASP A 560 21.44 -36.54 -19.25
C ASP A 560 21.04 -37.99 -18.90
N ILE A 561 20.28 -38.22 -17.81
CA ILE A 561 19.83 -39.56 -17.40
C ILE A 561 18.35 -39.74 -17.74
N LEU A 562 18.09 -40.44 -18.84
CA LEU A 562 16.75 -40.71 -19.39
C LEU A 562 16.07 -41.97 -18.80
N LYS A 563 16.47 -42.36 -17.59
CA LYS A 563 15.94 -43.58 -16.94
C LYS A 563 14.66 -43.26 -16.19
N TRP A 564 13.53 -43.73 -16.69
CA TRP A 564 12.21 -43.50 -16.09
C TRP A 564 12.15 -43.92 -14.61
N ASP A 565 12.66 -45.11 -14.28
CA ASP A 565 12.64 -45.66 -12.93
C ASP A 565 13.76 -45.03 -12.06
N ILE A 566 13.42 -44.49 -10.88
CA ILE A 566 14.42 -43.79 -10.05
C ILE A 566 15.54 -44.72 -9.57
N TYR A 567 15.26 -45.99 -9.31
CA TYR A 567 16.27 -46.97 -8.92
C TYR A 567 17.28 -47.21 -10.05
N GLU A 568 16.82 -47.36 -11.29
CA GLU A 568 17.71 -47.48 -12.45
C GLU A 568 18.51 -46.20 -12.71
N ALA A 569 17.90 -45.04 -12.47
CA ALA A 569 18.59 -43.75 -12.60
C ALA A 569 19.72 -43.62 -11.56
N LEU A 570 19.46 -44.03 -10.31
CA LEU A 570 20.42 -44.06 -9.21
C LEU A 570 21.62 -44.99 -9.50
N ASP A 571 21.42 -46.12 -10.16
CA ASP A 571 22.50 -47.05 -10.51
C ASP A 571 23.48 -46.49 -11.55
N VAL A 572 23.00 -45.60 -12.42
CA VAL A 572 23.80 -44.99 -13.50
C VAL A 572 24.47 -43.70 -13.04
N LEU A 573 23.82 -42.94 -12.16
CA LEU A 573 24.26 -41.62 -11.69
C LEU A 573 25.74 -41.55 -11.24
N PRO A 574 26.32 -42.50 -10.49
CA PRO A 574 27.73 -42.44 -10.08
C PRO A 574 28.73 -42.47 -11.24
N LYS A 575 28.32 -42.93 -12.43
CA LYS A 575 29.16 -43.04 -13.64
C LYS A 575 28.88 -41.93 -14.66
N SER A 576 27.90 -41.07 -14.39
CA SER A 576 27.50 -39.99 -15.27
C SER A 576 28.25 -38.70 -14.95
N THR A 577 28.50 -37.91 -15.99
CA THR A 577 29.08 -36.57 -15.87
C THR A 577 27.96 -35.54 -15.96
N PRO A 578 27.92 -34.52 -15.10
CA PRO A 578 26.94 -33.44 -15.23
C PRO A 578 27.24 -32.61 -16.47
N TYR A 579 26.20 -32.17 -17.17
CA TYR A 579 26.32 -31.27 -18.33
C TYR A 579 26.25 -29.79 -17.92
N GLY A 580 25.74 -29.50 -16.73
CA GLY A 580 25.57 -28.16 -16.20
C GLY A 580 25.22 -28.18 -14.72
N SER A 581 25.10 -27.00 -14.13
CA SER A 581 24.73 -26.81 -12.73
C SER A 581 23.86 -25.57 -12.54
N SER A 582 23.05 -25.57 -11.50
CA SER A 582 22.30 -24.42 -10.97
C SER A 582 22.48 -24.34 -9.45
N THR A 583 21.73 -23.45 -8.82
CA THR A 583 21.76 -23.22 -7.37
C THR A 583 20.35 -23.39 -6.80
N SER A 584 20.26 -23.86 -5.56
CA SER A 584 19.00 -23.90 -4.83
C SER A 584 19.17 -23.39 -3.41
N THR A 585 18.12 -22.80 -2.85
CA THR A 585 18.08 -22.35 -1.45
C THR A 585 17.27 -23.34 -0.63
N GLY A 586 17.79 -23.71 0.55
CA GLY A 586 17.18 -24.77 1.35
C GLY A 586 17.33 -26.16 0.71
N MET A 587 16.67 -27.14 1.31
CA MET A 587 16.81 -28.55 0.93
C MET A 587 16.06 -28.91 -0.35
N ARG A 588 15.03 -28.16 -0.75
CA ARG A 588 14.31 -28.37 -2.01
C ARG A 588 15.21 -28.07 -3.20
N ILE A 589 15.11 -28.85 -4.28
CA ILE A 589 15.81 -28.58 -5.54
C ILE A 589 14.88 -28.72 -6.73
N ASP A 590 15.09 -27.86 -7.74
CA ASP A 590 14.43 -27.97 -9.03
C ASP A 590 15.31 -28.74 -10.03
N SER A 591 14.66 -29.45 -10.94
CA SER A 591 15.30 -30.18 -12.02
C SER A 591 15.24 -29.40 -13.31
N ALA A 592 16.23 -29.62 -14.19
CA ALA A 592 16.15 -29.14 -15.56
C ALA A 592 14.90 -29.73 -16.26
N GLU A 593 14.33 -28.95 -17.19
CA GLU A 593 13.19 -29.37 -17.99
C GLU A 593 13.48 -30.60 -18.87
N GLY A 594 12.43 -31.39 -19.11
CA GLY A 594 12.50 -32.62 -19.88
C GLY A 594 12.92 -33.82 -19.03
N ASP A 595 13.03 -35.00 -19.66
CA ASP A 595 13.37 -36.27 -19.01
C ASP A 595 14.81 -36.29 -18.48
N ARG A 596 15.07 -35.56 -17.39
CA ARG A 596 16.39 -35.25 -16.83
C ARG A 596 16.50 -35.68 -15.37
N LEU A 597 17.72 -35.70 -14.85
CA LEU A 597 17.98 -35.92 -13.43
C LEU A 597 18.85 -34.79 -12.89
N SER A 598 18.48 -34.29 -11.73
CA SER A 598 19.27 -33.34 -10.94
C SER A 598 19.70 -33.95 -9.62
N ARG A 599 20.90 -33.58 -9.16
CA ARG A 599 21.47 -33.98 -7.87
C ARG A 599 21.99 -32.76 -7.13
N SER A 600 21.63 -32.65 -5.85
CA SER A 600 22.30 -31.76 -4.91
C SER A 600 23.03 -32.55 -3.83
N LYS A 601 24.16 -32.02 -3.40
CA LYS A 601 24.95 -32.51 -2.27
C LYS A 601 25.23 -31.36 -1.33
N GLY A 602 25.21 -31.63 -0.04
CA GLY A 602 25.52 -30.64 0.97
C GLY A 602 25.48 -31.22 2.36
N TYR A 603 25.34 -30.33 3.33
CA TYR A 603 25.22 -30.63 4.75
C TYR A 603 23.95 -30.01 5.30
N PHE A 604 23.34 -30.60 6.32
CA PHE A 604 22.28 -29.96 7.09
C PHE A 604 22.46 -30.22 8.59
N MET A 605 21.74 -29.48 9.42
CA MET A 605 21.73 -29.66 10.87
C MET A 605 20.31 -29.73 11.40
N VAL A 606 20.16 -30.37 12.57
CA VAL A 606 18.94 -30.29 13.39
C VAL A 606 19.24 -29.48 14.65
N ASP A 607 18.30 -28.64 15.09
CA ASP A 607 18.50 -27.78 16.26
C ASP A 607 18.45 -28.56 17.58
N GLU A 608 17.77 -29.71 17.58
CA GLU A 608 17.59 -30.57 18.76
C GLU A 608 18.09 -31.98 18.49
N ALA A 609 18.60 -32.64 19.53
CA ALA A 609 18.92 -34.05 19.46
C ALA A 609 17.61 -34.86 19.54
N GLY A 610 17.58 -36.00 18.85
CA GLY A 610 16.45 -36.91 18.91
C GLY A 610 16.38 -37.86 17.75
N GLU A 611 15.33 -38.66 17.73
CA GLU A 611 15.02 -39.55 16.63
C GLU A 611 14.12 -38.83 15.61
N TYR A 612 14.51 -38.90 14.34
CA TYR A 612 13.88 -38.20 13.24
C TYR A 612 13.50 -39.15 12.13
N GLU A 613 12.31 -38.97 11.57
CA GLU A 613 11.85 -39.64 10.36
C GLU A 613 12.00 -38.71 9.16
N PHE A 614 12.47 -39.25 8.03
CA PHE A 614 12.66 -38.54 6.77
C PHE A 614 11.76 -39.10 5.67
N GLN A 615 11.16 -38.20 4.88
CA GLN A 615 10.33 -38.53 3.74
C GLN A 615 10.66 -37.61 2.55
N ALA A 616 11.26 -38.19 1.51
CA ALA A 616 11.46 -37.53 0.23
C ALA A 616 10.14 -37.49 -0.57
N PHE A 617 9.90 -36.42 -1.31
CA PHE A 617 8.74 -36.26 -2.19
C PHE A 617 9.09 -35.28 -3.32
N GLY A 618 8.25 -35.19 -4.34
CA GLY A 618 8.58 -34.40 -5.52
C GLY A 618 7.51 -34.49 -6.60
N ASP A 619 7.72 -33.71 -7.67
CA ASP A 619 6.82 -33.68 -8.82
C ASP A 619 6.73 -35.04 -9.51
N ASP A 620 7.86 -35.64 -9.83
CA ASP A 620 7.88 -36.94 -10.49
C ASP A 620 8.42 -38.00 -9.55
N ARG A 621 9.74 -37.93 -9.28
CA ARG A 621 10.44 -38.91 -8.46
C ARG A 621 11.54 -38.23 -7.67
N ALA A 622 11.65 -38.61 -6.40
CA ALA A 622 12.60 -38.03 -5.47
C ALA A 622 13.36 -39.13 -4.73
N ALA A 623 14.64 -38.90 -4.48
CA ALA A 623 15.42 -39.73 -3.55
C ALA A 623 16.26 -38.85 -2.64
N PHE A 624 16.13 -39.08 -1.34
CA PHE A 624 16.98 -38.47 -0.32
C PHE A 624 17.89 -39.52 0.29
N GLN A 625 19.18 -39.22 0.36
CA GLN A 625 20.20 -40.05 0.97
C GLN A 625 20.88 -39.27 2.09
N LEU A 626 20.92 -39.87 3.27
CA LEU A 626 21.67 -39.39 4.43
C LEU A 626 22.93 -40.23 4.59
N HIS A 627 24.09 -39.59 4.68
CA HIS A 627 25.38 -40.27 4.83
C HIS A 627 25.89 -40.11 6.27
N LEU A 628 26.04 -41.22 7.00
CA LEU A 628 26.50 -41.23 8.39
C LEU A 628 28.01 -41.45 8.49
N ASP A 629 28.59 -41.05 9.63
CA ASP A 629 30.03 -41.11 9.89
C ASP A 629 30.62 -42.54 9.85
N ASP A 630 29.78 -43.55 10.09
CA ASP A 630 30.16 -44.98 10.04
C ASP A 630 30.18 -45.54 8.61
N GLY A 631 29.89 -44.70 7.61
CA GLY A 631 29.79 -45.07 6.19
C GLY A 631 28.41 -45.58 5.77
N THR A 632 27.44 -45.69 6.69
CA THR A 632 26.06 -46.07 6.38
C THR A 632 25.37 -44.99 5.56
N THR A 633 24.65 -45.38 4.51
CA THR A 633 23.74 -44.48 3.77
C THR A 633 22.31 -44.93 3.98
N LEU A 634 21.50 -44.07 4.58
CA LEU A 634 20.05 -44.27 4.73
C LEU A 634 19.33 -43.56 3.59
N GLN A 635 18.22 -44.14 3.11
CA GLN A 635 17.56 -43.65 1.90
C GLN A 635 16.04 -43.65 1.99
N SER A 636 15.44 -42.53 1.61
CA SER A 636 14.01 -42.38 1.34
C SER A 636 13.81 -42.16 -0.16
N ILE A 637 12.90 -42.90 -0.77
CA ILE A 637 12.59 -42.84 -2.20
C ILE A 637 11.10 -42.59 -2.35
N THR A 638 10.73 -41.78 -3.34
CA THR A 638 9.36 -41.65 -3.85
C THR A 638 9.41 -41.79 -5.37
N ASN A 639 8.79 -42.85 -5.88
CA ASN A 639 8.84 -43.26 -7.29
C ASN A 639 7.57 -42.86 -8.08
N ASP A 640 6.85 -41.85 -7.60
CA ASP A 640 5.58 -41.34 -8.16
C ASP A 640 5.31 -39.91 -7.66
N TYR A 641 4.39 -39.17 -8.29
CA TYR A 641 4.07 -37.79 -7.91
C TYR A 641 3.61 -37.71 -6.44
N ALA A 642 4.22 -36.82 -5.68
CA ALA A 642 3.82 -36.51 -4.32
C ALA A 642 4.04 -35.03 -4.00
N LYS A 643 2.93 -34.29 -3.84
CA LYS A 643 2.98 -32.85 -3.57
C LYS A 643 3.59 -32.47 -2.22
N ASN A 644 3.56 -33.39 -1.26
CA ASN A 644 4.09 -33.21 0.10
C ASN A 644 4.41 -34.57 0.74
N ALA A 645 5.07 -34.52 1.90
CA ALA A 645 5.47 -35.71 2.64
C ALA A 645 4.30 -36.62 3.04
N ASP A 646 3.12 -36.07 3.38
CA ASP A 646 1.94 -36.89 3.72
C ASP A 646 1.39 -37.66 2.52
N ASP A 647 1.43 -37.06 1.33
CA ASP A 647 1.03 -37.74 0.10
C ASP A 647 2.04 -38.83 -0.28
N ALA A 648 3.35 -38.59 -0.09
CA ALA A 648 4.38 -39.63 -0.25
C ALA A 648 4.22 -40.78 0.75
N LEU A 649 3.90 -40.48 2.01
CA LEU A 649 3.67 -41.51 3.04
C LEU A 649 2.47 -42.41 2.68
N LYS A 650 1.42 -41.86 2.07
CA LYS A 650 0.29 -42.66 1.55
C LYS A 650 0.73 -43.59 0.41
N LEU A 651 1.66 -43.15 -0.44
CA LEU A 651 2.22 -43.98 -1.51
C LEU A 651 3.04 -45.16 -0.99
N ALA A 652 3.61 -45.08 0.23
CA ALA A 652 4.35 -46.20 0.82
C ALA A 652 3.50 -47.47 1.01
N GLN A 653 2.16 -47.34 1.04
CA GLN A 653 1.21 -48.46 1.11
C GLN A 653 0.90 -49.10 -0.24
N GLN A 654 1.41 -48.53 -1.34
CA GLN A 654 1.20 -49.00 -2.70
C GLN A 654 2.48 -49.61 -3.27
N THR A 655 2.32 -50.48 -4.26
CA THR A 655 3.45 -51.07 -4.99
C THR A 655 3.51 -50.56 -6.42
N ASP A 656 4.74 -50.48 -6.96
CA ASP A 656 4.98 -50.23 -8.36
C ASP A 656 4.78 -51.50 -9.21
N ASN A 657 4.94 -51.36 -10.53
CA ASN A 657 4.81 -52.47 -11.48
C ASN A 657 5.88 -53.56 -11.34
N LYS A 658 6.90 -53.37 -10.50
CA LYS A 658 7.93 -54.36 -10.15
C LYS A 658 7.75 -54.91 -8.73
N GLY A 659 6.64 -54.58 -8.05
CA GLY A 659 6.31 -55.07 -6.71
C GLY A 659 7.08 -54.39 -5.57
N ARG A 660 7.76 -53.27 -5.82
CA ARG A 660 8.45 -52.47 -4.79
C ARG A 660 7.48 -51.44 -4.20
N ALA A 661 7.68 -51.03 -2.95
CA ALA A 661 6.92 -49.92 -2.39
C ALA A 661 7.14 -48.65 -3.24
N LYS A 662 6.07 -47.92 -3.56
CA LYS A 662 6.16 -46.68 -4.34
C LYS A 662 6.85 -45.55 -3.58
N SER A 663 6.83 -45.58 -2.26
CA SER A 663 7.59 -44.67 -1.41
C SER A 663 8.18 -45.40 -0.21
N THR A 664 9.30 -44.90 0.32
CA THR A 664 9.97 -45.39 1.51
C THR A 664 10.33 -44.25 2.45
N THR A 665 10.30 -44.51 3.76
CA THR A 665 10.84 -43.64 4.81
C THR A 665 11.94 -44.36 5.57
N PHE A 666 12.71 -43.59 6.33
CA PHE A 666 13.59 -44.15 7.35
C PHE A 666 13.62 -43.25 8.57
N THR A 667 14.04 -43.84 9.69
CA THR A 667 14.20 -43.16 10.96
C THR A 667 15.65 -43.26 11.42
N VAL A 668 16.18 -42.19 12.02
CA VAL A 668 17.57 -42.10 12.48
C VAL A 668 17.68 -41.19 13.70
N THR A 669 18.58 -41.51 14.63
CA THR A 669 18.91 -40.61 15.75
C THR A 669 19.98 -39.62 15.33
N LEU A 670 19.69 -38.33 15.48
CA LEU A 670 20.59 -37.22 15.14
C LEU A 670 20.97 -36.42 16.40
N GLU A 671 22.17 -35.86 16.38
CA GLU A 671 22.70 -34.97 17.41
C GLU A 671 22.36 -33.50 17.08
N ALA A 672 22.08 -32.71 18.11
CA ALA A 672 21.81 -31.27 17.95
C ALA A 672 23.04 -30.55 17.38
N ASN A 673 22.82 -29.69 16.39
CA ASN A 673 23.85 -28.83 15.76
C ASN A 673 25.04 -29.60 15.15
N LYS A 674 24.88 -30.91 14.91
CA LYS A 674 25.83 -31.70 14.14
C LYS A 674 25.45 -31.65 12.67
N ALA A 675 26.44 -31.43 11.82
CA ALA A 675 26.24 -31.40 10.37
C ALA A 675 26.27 -32.80 9.78
N TYR A 676 25.28 -33.11 8.95
CA TYR A 676 25.15 -34.39 8.28
C TYR A 676 25.21 -34.22 6.76
N PRO A 677 26.11 -34.94 6.07
CA PRO A 677 26.15 -34.93 4.61
C PRO A 677 24.90 -35.59 4.02
N TYR A 678 24.39 -35.02 2.95
CA TYR A 678 23.24 -35.55 2.21
C TYR A 678 23.44 -35.55 0.70
N THR A 679 22.64 -36.36 0.02
CA THR A 679 22.38 -36.26 -1.41
C THR A 679 20.87 -36.20 -1.64
N LEU A 680 20.37 -35.17 -2.32
CA LEU A 680 19.00 -35.10 -2.79
C LEU A 680 18.97 -35.20 -4.31
N ILE A 681 18.04 -36.00 -4.84
CA ILE A 681 17.88 -36.26 -6.26
C ILE A 681 16.45 -35.97 -6.68
N ALA A 682 16.32 -35.19 -7.74
CA ALA A 682 15.08 -34.97 -8.48
C ALA A 682 15.20 -35.67 -9.83
N LYS A 683 14.36 -36.67 -10.09
CA LYS A 683 14.24 -37.30 -11.40
C LYS A 683 12.95 -36.81 -12.06
N ASN A 684 13.11 -35.86 -12.98
CA ASN A 684 12.03 -35.30 -13.79
C ASN A 684 11.76 -36.22 -14.99
N THR A 685 10.51 -36.52 -15.28
CA THR A 685 10.08 -37.33 -16.42
C THR A 685 9.16 -36.58 -17.38
N GLY A 686 8.98 -35.27 -17.17
CA GLY A 686 8.13 -34.39 -17.96
C GLY A 686 8.61 -32.94 -17.99
N GLY A 687 7.71 -32.00 -17.67
CA GLY A 687 7.89 -30.55 -17.73
C GLY A 687 8.98 -30.02 -16.78
N ILE A 688 8.62 -29.20 -15.80
CA ILE A 688 9.56 -28.76 -14.75
C ILE A 688 9.38 -29.69 -13.55
N GLY A 689 10.38 -30.52 -13.25
CA GLY A 689 10.36 -31.40 -12.08
C GLY A 689 11.06 -30.80 -10.86
N TRP A 690 10.70 -31.24 -9.65
CA TRP A 690 11.34 -30.82 -8.40
C TRP A 690 11.36 -31.97 -7.38
N ALA A 691 12.25 -31.87 -6.38
CA ALA A 691 12.28 -32.77 -5.24
C ALA A 691 12.53 -32.01 -3.93
N ASP A 692 12.02 -32.55 -2.84
CA ASP A 692 12.16 -32.03 -1.49
C ASP A 692 12.19 -33.20 -0.48
N VAL A 693 12.59 -32.89 0.75
CA VAL A 693 12.54 -33.82 1.88
C VAL A 693 12.11 -33.08 3.13
N ASN A 694 11.12 -33.64 3.81
CA ASN A 694 10.73 -33.18 5.12
C ASN A 694 11.18 -34.16 6.19
N ILE A 695 11.32 -33.61 7.39
CA ILE A 695 11.72 -34.30 8.60
C ILE A 695 10.66 -34.09 9.69
N ARG A 696 10.48 -35.06 10.58
CA ARG A 696 9.71 -34.86 11.82
C ARG A 696 10.39 -35.58 12.97
N LYS A 697 10.39 -34.97 14.15
CA LYS A 697 10.86 -35.63 15.38
C LYS A 697 9.82 -36.67 15.82
N THR A 698 10.22 -37.92 16.01
CA THR A 698 9.26 -38.99 16.38
C THR A 698 8.64 -38.75 17.77
N SER A 699 9.36 -38.01 18.63
CA SER A 699 8.86 -37.53 19.91
C SER A 699 8.18 -36.15 19.78
N GLY A 700 6.87 -36.14 19.53
CA GLY A 700 6.01 -34.97 19.78
C GLY A 700 5.71 -34.07 18.58
N ASP A 701 6.42 -34.19 17.45
CA ASP A 701 6.00 -33.47 16.24
C ASP A 701 4.73 -34.11 15.66
N THR A 702 3.69 -33.31 15.48
CA THR A 702 2.42 -33.73 14.87
C THR A 702 2.37 -33.49 13.36
N SER A 703 3.38 -32.83 12.80
CA SER A 703 3.48 -32.49 11.37
C SER A 703 4.92 -32.57 10.85
N TRP A 704 5.04 -32.73 9.54
CA TRP A 704 6.32 -32.67 8.81
C TRP A 704 6.86 -31.24 8.74
N LYS A 705 8.18 -31.08 8.83
CA LYS A 705 8.89 -29.81 8.74
C LYS A 705 9.91 -29.83 7.61
N SER A 706 10.06 -28.70 6.91
CA SER A 706 11.10 -28.53 5.90
C SER A 706 12.48 -28.32 6.52
N ILE A 707 13.52 -28.76 5.81
CA ILE A 707 14.91 -28.53 6.22
C ILE A 707 15.41 -27.26 5.53
N THR A 708 15.63 -26.20 6.32
CA THR A 708 15.96 -24.87 5.78
C THR A 708 17.44 -24.48 5.94
N LYS A 709 18.16 -25.09 6.89
CA LYS A 709 19.60 -24.86 7.11
C LYS A 709 20.41 -25.91 6.35
N VAL A 710 20.70 -25.63 5.08
CA VAL A 710 21.56 -26.48 4.24
C VAL A 710 22.82 -25.74 3.81
N TYR A 711 23.94 -26.43 3.72
CA TYR A 711 25.23 -25.84 3.40
C TYR A 711 25.89 -26.60 2.25
N SER A 712 26.26 -25.90 1.18
CA SER A 712 27.03 -26.48 0.07
C SER A 712 28.45 -26.87 0.49
N ASN A 713 28.99 -26.21 1.51
CA ASN A 713 30.35 -26.42 2.01
C ASN A 713 30.35 -26.57 3.53
N SER A 714 31.14 -27.51 4.05
CA SER A 714 31.27 -27.73 5.50
C SER A 714 31.84 -26.52 6.25
N ASN A 715 32.62 -25.67 5.58
CA ASN A 715 33.18 -24.47 6.21
C ASN A 715 32.14 -23.36 6.45
N ASP A 716 30.93 -23.51 5.92
CA ASP A 716 29.85 -22.54 6.08
C ASP A 716 28.82 -22.97 7.13
N ILE A 717 28.98 -24.16 7.71
CA ILE A 717 28.11 -24.67 8.77
C ILE A 717 28.01 -23.63 9.90
N GLY A 718 26.78 -23.23 10.21
CA GLY A 718 26.48 -22.25 11.26
C GLY A 718 26.51 -20.78 10.83
N LYS A 719 26.98 -20.47 9.62
CA LYS A 719 26.84 -19.12 9.04
C LYS A 719 25.41 -18.83 8.65
N VAL A 720 25.05 -17.55 8.61
CA VAL A 720 23.70 -17.09 8.26
C VAL A 720 23.79 -16.06 7.15
N THR A 721 23.08 -16.31 6.06
CA THR A 721 22.87 -15.34 4.98
C THR A 721 21.93 -14.24 5.45
N ASP A 722 22.43 -13.01 5.52
CA ASP A 722 21.61 -11.83 5.78
C ASP A 722 20.90 -11.39 4.48
N LYS A 723 19.61 -11.70 4.36
CA LYS A 723 18.72 -11.20 3.32
C LYS A 723 17.82 -10.06 3.82
N SER A 724 18.18 -9.40 4.92
CA SER A 724 17.36 -8.35 5.50
C SER A 724 17.16 -7.21 4.51
N PHE A 725 15.95 -6.65 4.56
CA PHE A 725 15.52 -5.58 3.69
C PHE A 725 14.87 -4.50 4.56
N THR A 726 15.28 -3.25 4.33
CA THR A 726 14.71 -2.09 4.99
C THR A 726 13.86 -1.35 3.97
N MET A 727 12.55 -1.30 4.24
CA MET A 727 11.64 -0.51 3.42
C MET A 727 12.02 0.97 3.47
N PRO A 728 12.03 1.68 2.33
CA PRO A 728 12.16 3.13 2.35
C PRO A 728 10.96 3.75 3.06
N GLU A 729 11.19 4.91 3.69
CA GLU A 729 10.09 5.68 4.29
C GLU A 729 9.29 6.40 3.20
N PRO A 730 7.95 6.40 3.27
CA PRO A 730 7.11 7.16 2.35
C PRO A 730 7.27 8.68 2.55
N GLU A 731 7.01 9.45 1.50
CA GLU A 731 7.06 10.94 1.53
C GLU A 731 6.16 11.50 2.64
N TYR A 732 4.95 10.94 2.75
CA TYR A 732 3.97 11.36 3.74
C TYR A 732 3.13 10.17 4.20
N VAL A 733 2.99 10.04 5.51
CA VAL A 733 2.01 9.15 6.15
C VAL A 733 1.11 9.98 7.03
N ARG A 734 -0.20 9.86 6.81
CA ARG A 734 -1.18 10.48 7.70
C ARG A 734 -1.10 9.83 9.09
N PRO A 735 -1.25 10.58 10.19
CA PRO A 735 -1.31 10.00 11.53
C PRO A 735 -2.41 8.93 11.64
N SER A 736 -2.15 7.82 12.36
CA SER A 736 -3.17 6.80 12.68
C SER A 736 -4.28 7.37 13.57
N ASN A 737 -3.94 8.38 14.37
CA ASN A 737 -4.87 9.17 15.16
C ASN A 737 -5.14 10.46 14.43
N LEU A 738 -6.25 10.48 13.70
CA LEU A 738 -6.82 11.70 13.16
C LEU A 738 -7.15 12.63 14.33
N ALA A 739 -6.19 13.44 14.70
CA ALA A 739 -6.51 14.79 15.05
C ALA A 739 -7.17 15.44 13.84
N ALA A 740 -8.21 16.20 14.10
CA ALA A 740 -8.63 17.20 13.14
C ALA A 740 -7.39 18.01 12.76
N ALA A 741 -7.22 18.31 11.47
CA ALA A 741 -6.77 19.66 11.22
C ALA A 741 -7.86 20.55 11.79
N ASP A 742 -7.64 21.12 12.97
CA ASP A 742 -8.55 22.12 13.47
C ASP A 742 -8.31 23.36 12.62
N ASP A 743 -9.28 23.66 11.78
CA ASP A 743 -9.48 24.99 11.21
C ASP A 743 -9.96 25.89 12.34
N THR A 744 -9.02 26.47 13.08
CA THR A 744 -9.38 27.48 14.07
C THR A 744 -9.67 28.77 13.31
N ILE A 745 -10.94 28.99 12.97
CA ILE A 745 -11.42 30.25 12.38
C ILE A 745 -11.12 31.38 13.38
N LEU A 746 -10.37 32.38 12.94
CA LEU A 746 -10.14 33.60 13.69
C LEU A 746 -11.47 34.36 13.82
N LYS A 747 -11.84 34.70 15.04
CA LYS A 747 -13.04 35.48 15.35
C LYS A 747 -12.67 36.93 15.66
N GLY A 748 -13.65 37.82 15.55
CA GLY A 748 -13.48 39.24 15.88
C GLY A 748 -12.86 40.08 14.77
N LEU A 749 -12.94 39.62 13.52
CA LEU A 749 -12.55 40.40 12.35
C LEU A 749 -13.49 41.61 12.21
N THR A 750 -12.94 42.75 11.80
CA THR A 750 -13.72 43.96 11.50
C THR A 750 -13.25 44.58 10.20
N VAL A 751 -14.19 45.04 9.37
CA VAL A 751 -13.87 45.65 8.08
C VAL A 751 -13.58 47.14 8.26
N ILE A 752 -12.35 47.54 8.00
CA ILE A 752 -11.91 48.93 8.07
C ILE A 752 -12.37 49.68 6.83
N SER A 753 -12.04 49.15 5.66
CA SER A 753 -12.22 49.82 4.37
C SER A 753 -12.71 48.84 3.31
N THR A 754 -13.52 49.36 2.40
CA THR A 754 -14.03 48.70 1.19
C THR A 754 -14.06 49.75 0.06
N PRO A 755 -14.18 49.36 -1.22
CA PRO A 755 -14.69 50.29 -2.24
C PRO A 755 -16.08 50.83 -1.82
N GLN A 756 -16.54 51.90 -2.48
CA GLN A 756 -17.86 52.46 -2.22
C GLN A 756 -18.92 51.37 -2.43
N GLY A 757 -19.65 51.02 -1.36
CA GLY A 757 -20.77 50.07 -1.42
C GLY A 757 -22.00 50.68 -2.08
N VAL A 758 -22.94 49.83 -2.47
CA VAL A 758 -24.24 50.23 -3.01
C VAL A 758 -24.92 51.22 -2.05
N ILE A 759 -25.28 52.41 -2.55
CA ILE A 759 -26.05 53.39 -1.78
C ILE A 759 -27.54 53.02 -1.86
N PRO A 760 -28.25 52.92 -0.73
CA PRO A 760 -29.67 52.58 -0.72
C PRO A 760 -30.50 53.51 -1.60
N ASN A 761 -31.31 52.92 -2.49
CA ASN A 761 -32.21 53.62 -3.39
C ASN A 761 -33.63 53.01 -3.37
N SER A 762 -34.44 53.28 -4.39
CA SER A 762 -35.81 52.77 -4.49
C SER A 762 -35.91 51.24 -4.66
N ASP A 763 -34.82 50.55 -4.99
CA ASP A 763 -34.75 49.08 -5.00
C ASP A 763 -34.66 48.55 -3.56
N PRO A 764 -35.63 47.74 -3.10
CA PRO A 764 -35.59 47.13 -1.78
C PRO A 764 -34.34 46.29 -1.49
N ASN A 765 -33.70 45.71 -2.51
CA ASN A 765 -32.48 44.91 -2.35
C ASN A 765 -31.27 45.80 -2.00
N SER A 766 -31.20 47.01 -2.56
CA SER A 766 -30.08 47.95 -2.35
C SER A 766 -29.85 48.32 -0.87
N GLN A 767 -30.88 48.18 -0.03
CA GLN A 767 -30.85 48.49 1.40
C GLN A 767 -29.87 47.62 2.20
N LYS A 768 -29.50 46.44 1.68
CA LYS A 768 -28.64 45.46 2.37
C LYS A 768 -27.32 45.17 1.64
N GLU A 769 -27.18 45.63 0.42
CA GLU A 769 -26.05 45.27 -0.45
C GLU A 769 -24.78 46.09 -0.18
N GLY A 770 -24.91 47.31 0.37
CA GLY A 770 -23.75 48.16 0.70
C GLY A 770 -23.15 47.94 2.10
N ILE A 771 -23.64 46.96 2.88
CA ILE A 771 -23.24 46.74 4.27
C ILE A 771 -21.90 46.00 4.31
N LYS A 772 -20.83 46.68 4.72
CA LYS A 772 -19.47 46.11 4.74
C LYS A 772 -19.29 45.02 5.78
N GLU A 773 -20.07 45.06 6.86
CA GLU A 773 -20.01 44.08 7.95
C GLU A 773 -20.40 42.67 7.48
N ASN A 774 -21.18 42.54 6.40
CA ASN A 774 -21.53 41.25 5.80
C ASN A 774 -20.29 40.47 5.30
N ILE A 775 -19.14 41.12 5.11
CA ILE A 775 -17.91 40.43 4.66
C ILE A 775 -17.36 39.50 5.76
N VAL A 776 -17.72 39.70 7.03
CA VAL A 776 -17.14 38.97 8.18
C VAL A 776 -18.19 38.57 9.22
N ASP A 777 -19.46 38.46 8.82
CA ASP A 777 -20.58 38.16 9.73
C ASP A 777 -20.76 36.65 9.98
N GLY A 778 -20.03 35.81 9.24
CA GLY A 778 -20.08 34.36 9.34
C GLY A 778 -21.21 33.71 8.56
N ASP A 779 -21.99 34.47 7.78
CA ASP A 779 -23.14 34.02 7.00
C ASP A 779 -22.91 34.22 5.50
N ILE A 780 -22.51 33.15 4.81
CA ILE A 780 -22.26 33.17 3.35
C ILE A 780 -23.52 33.47 2.50
N SER A 781 -24.70 33.59 3.12
CA SER A 781 -25.94 34.00 2.44
C SER A 781 -26.14 35.52 2.40
N THR A 782 -25.42 36.29 3.22
CA THR A 782 -25.31 37.75 3.12
C THR A 782 -24.09 38.12 2.26
N TYR A 783 -24.01 39.38 1.82
CA TYR A 783 -22.85 39.85 1.04
C TYR A 783 -22.73 41.37 1.03
N PHE A 784 -21.50 41.84 0.84
CA PHE A 784 -21.20 43.20 0.43
C PHE A 784 -21.04 43.28 -1.09
N HIS A 785 -21.69 44.27 -1.69
CA HIS A 785 -21.64 44.59 -3.11
C HIS A 785 -21.04 45.97 -3.31
N SER A 786 -19.95 46.07 -4.10
CA SER A 786 -19.43 47.38 -4.53
C SER A 786 -20.44 48.09 -5.42
N SER A 787 -20.52 49.42 -5.34
CA SER A 787 -21.52 50.19 -6.08
C SER A 787 -21.45 49.92 -7.59
N TYR A 788 -22.61 49.63 -8.17
CA TYR A 788 -22.81 49.52 -9.62
C TYR A 788 -23.26 50.85 -10.25
N ASP A 789 -23.42 51.92 -9.47
CA ASP A 789 -23.82 53.24 -9.95
C ASP A 789 -22.62 54.04 -10.48
N ASN A 790 -22.69 54.41 -11.77
CA ASN A 790 -21.62 55.14 -12.45
C ASN A 790 -21.28 56.50 -11.82
N SER A 791 -22.18 57.09 -11.03
CA SER A 791 -21.96 58.38 -10.35
C SER A 791 -21.10 58.29 -9.09
N ASN A 792 -20.95 57.09 -8.51
CA ASN A 792 -20.27 56.90 -7.22
C ASN A 792 -19.44 55.61 -7.11
N ARG A 793 -19.34 54.80 -8.18
CA ARG A 793 -18.50 53.59 -8.21
C ARG A 793 -17.02 53.93 -8.03
N THR A 794 -16.33 53.12 -7.24
CA THR A 794 -14.86 53.15 -7.13
C THR A 794 -14.27 52.43 -8.35
N PRO A 795 -13.25 52.97 -9.04
CA PRO A 795 -12.55 52.22 -10.08
C PRO A 795 -11.64 51.15 -9.48
N PHE A 796 -11.40 50.05 -10.21
CA PHE A 796 -10.37 49.09 -9.84
C PHE A 796 -8.97 49.75 -9.77
N PRO A 797 -8.08 49.29 -8.87
CA PRO A 797 -8.23 48.13 -7.98
C PRO A 797 -9.16 48.40 -6.79
N HIS A 798 -9.97 47.40 -6.42
CA HIS A 798 -10.78 47.43 -5.21
C HIS A 798 -9.98 46.89 -4.03
N GLU A 799 -9.90 47.66 -2.96
CA GLU A 799 -9.18 47.30 -1.74
C GLU A 799 -10.16 47.05 -0.59
N TYR A 800 -9.99 45.90 0.05
CA TYR A 800 -10.70 45.51 1.27
C TYR A 800 -9.68 45.38 2.38
N ILE A 801 -9.82 46.17 3.44
CA ILE A 801 -8.90 46.18 4.57
C ILE A 801 -9.64 45.69 5.80
N ILE A 802 -9.09 44.67 6.46
CA ILE A 802 -9.71 43.97 7.58
C ILE A 802 -8.74 44.01 8.78
N ASP A 803 -9.21 44.46 9.95
CA ASP A 803 -8.51 44.26 11.23
C ASP A 803 -8.87 42.85 11.74
N LEU A 804 -7.87 42.04 12.03
CA LEU A 804 -8.03 40.67 12.54
C LEU A 804 -8.39 40.63 14.04
N GLY A 805 -8.65 41.78 14.66
CA GLY A 805 -9.00 41.90 16.07
C GLY A 805 -7.77 41.84 16.98
N GLY A 806 -6.63 42.35 16.50
CA GLY A 806 -5.31 42.27 17.13
C GLY A 806 -4.30 41.47 16.30
N GLU A 807 -3.08 41.33 16.82
CA GLU A 807 -2.04 40.53 16.16
C GLU A 807 -2.41 39.04 16.22
N LYS A 808 -2.50 38.39 15.05
CA LYS A 808 -2.88 36.98 14.89
C LYS A 808 -1.88 36.26 13.98
N THR A 809 -1.76 34.97 14.17
CA THR A 809 -1.08 34.07 13.22
C THR A 809 -2.14 33.29 12.45
N PHE A 810 -1.97 33.09 11.15
CA PHE A 810 -2.85 32.30 10.28
C PHE A 810 -2.06 31.69 9.11
N ASN A 811 -2.58 30.60 8.54
CA ASN A 811 -1.97 29.95 7.38
C ASN A 811 -3.02 29.51 6.32
N ASN A 812 -4.26 29.96 6.47
CA ASN A 812 -5.32 29.71 5.51
C ASN A 812 -6.24 30.94 5.39
N LEU A 813 -6.65 31.25 4.16
CA LEU A 813 -7.53 32.37 3.82
C LEU A 813 -8.57 31.92 2.81
N GLU A 814 -9.84 32.18 3.10
CA GLU A 814 -10.96 31.88 2.21
C GLU A 814 -11.80 33.13 1.99
N ILE A 815 -12.05 33.48 0.73
CA ILE A 815 -12.83 34.64 0.30
C ILE A 815 -13.98 34.11 -0.54
N TYR A 816 -15.16 34.14 0.03
CA TYR A 816 -16.39 33.70 -0.60
C TYR A 816 -17.04 34.84 -1.36
N THR A 817 -17.62 34.52 -2.51
CA THR A 817 -18.50 35.43 -3.24
C THR A 817 -19.97 35.05 -3.03
N ARG A 818 -20.89 35.78 -3.67
CA ARG A 818 -22.33 35.49 -3.62
C ARG A 818 -22.62 34.10 -4.20
N GLN A 819 -23.40 33.30 -3.47
CA GLN A 819 -23.65 31.89 -3.80
C GLN A 819 -24.56 31.66 -5.03
N SER A 820 -25.34 32.68 -5.41
CA SER A 820 -26.25 32.64 -6.56
C SER A 820 -26.02 33.85 -7.45
N ASN A 821 -26.09 33.70 -8.78
CA ASN A 821 -25.85 34.79 -9.73
C ASN A 821 -24.48 35.46 -9.45
N GLN A 822 -23.40 34.68 -9.65
CA GLN A 822 -22.00 35.01 -9.36
C GLN A 822 -21.44 36.15 -10.24
N VAL A 823 -22.13 37.29 -10.29
CA VAL A 823 -21.59 38.56 -10.78
C VAL A 823 -20.70 39.15 -9.69
N GLY A 824 -19.69 39.95 -10.06
CA GLY A 824 -18.79 40.53 -9.06
C GLY A 824 -17.71 39.58 -8.51
N VAL A 825 -17.42 38.47 -9.19
CA VAL A 825 -16.31 37.57 -8.82
C VAL A 825 -14.97 38.27 -8.98
N ILE A 826 -14.12 38.18 -7.95
CA ILE A 826 -12.76 38.72 -8.00
C ILE A 826 -11.97 37.99 -9.10
N GLY A 827 -11.45 38.77 -10.04
CA GLY A 827 -10.54 38.36 -11.09
C GLY A 827 -9.13 38.28 -10.54
N ASP A 828 -8.18 38.95 -11.19
CA ASP A 828 -6.80 38.99 -10.68
C ASP A 828 -6.75 39.70 -9.33
N TYR A 829 -5.91 39.22 -8.42
CA TYR A 829 -5.81 39.79 -7.07
C TYR A 829 -4.40 39.70 -6.49
N GLU A 830 -4.18 40.55 -5.47
CA GLU A 830 -3.00 40.57 -4.62
C GLU A 830 -3.47 40.58 -3.16
N ILE A 831 -2.82 39.80 -2.29
CA ILE A 831 -3.10 39.73 -0.86
C ILE A 831 -1.89 40.24 -0.09
N PHE A 832 -2.14 41.15 0.86
CA PHE A 832 -1.11 41.74 1.70
C PHE A 832 -1.48 41.68 3.18
N VAL A 833 -0.47 41.82 4.03
CA VAL A 833 -0.62 41.97 5.48
C VAL A 833 0.18 43.13 6.04
N ALA A 834 -0.20 43.61 7.23
CA ALA A 834 0.56 44.59 7.99
C ALA A 834 0.38 44.39 9.51
N ASP A 835 1.38 44.80 10.28
CA ASP A 835 1.33 44.79 11.76
C ASP A 835 0.66 46.05 12.32
N GLU A 836 0.85 47.18 11.64
CA GLU A 836 0.28 48.49 11.97
C GLU A 836 -0.51 49.05 10.77
N TYR A 837 -1.53 49.85 11.05
CA TYR A 837 -2.35 50.52 10.04
C TYR A 837 -2.32 52.04 10.25
N ASP A 838 -1.69 52.76 9.32
CA ASP A 838 -1.58 54.24 9.28
C ASP A 838 -2.16 54.79 7.97
N GLY A 839 -3.35 54.28 7.59
CA GLY A 839 -4.03 54.65 6.34
C GLY A 839 -3.12 54.48 5.12
N ASP A 840 -2.99 55.53 4.32
CA ASP A 840 -2.19 55.54 3.08
C ASP A 840 -0.68 55.33 3.30
N LYS A 841 -0.18 55.50 4.54
CA LYS A 841 1.24 55.31 4.89
C LYS A 841 1.55 53.89 5.36
N THR A 842 0.54 53.01 5.41
CA THR A 842 0.70 51.63 5.85
C THR A 842 1.71 50.90 4.96
N VAL A 843 2.71 50.28 5.57
CA VAL A 843 3.67 49.41 4.88
C VAL A 843 3.07 48.01 4.78
N TRP A 844 2.76 47.59 3.55
CA TRP A 844 2.12 46.31 3.26
C TRP A 844 3.13 45.26 2.80
N THR A 845 3.03 44.05 3.35
CA THR A 845 3.83 42.89 2.95
C THR A 845 2.99 41.95 2.08
N PRO A 846 3.41 41.62 0.84
CA PRO A 846 2.66 40.70 -0.03
C PRO A 846 2.79 39.25 0.46
N ILE A 847 1.69 38.49 0.42
CA ILE A 847 1.66 37.09 0.88
C ILE A 847 1.05 36.11 -0.14
N ALA A 848 0.28 36.59 -1.13
CA ALA A 848 -0.23 35.78 -2.23
C ALA A 848 -0.68 36.66 -3.40
N GLU A 849 -0.64 36.15 -4.63
CA GLU A 849 -1.22 36.78 -5.81
C GLU A 849 -1.69 35.74 -6.83
N ASP A 850 -2.66 36.10 -7.67
CA ASP A 850 -3.06 35.35 -8.86
C ASP A 850 -3.46 36.35 -9.95
N LYS A 851 -2.75 36.31 -11.09
CA LYS A 851 -2.92 37.20 -12.25
C LYS A 851 -3.49 36.48 -13.48
N THR A 852 -4.11 35.32 -13.28
CA THR A 852 -4.59 34.44 -14.35
C THR A 852 -6.12 34.35 -14.43
N ARG A 853 -6.83 35.14 -13.63
CA ARG A 853 -8.27 35.01 -13.41
C ARG A 853 -9.09 35.92 -14.32
N LYS A 854 -8.55 37.05 -14.77
CA LYS A 854 -9.26 37.96 -15.68
C LYS A 854 -9.63 37.26 -16.99
N GLY A 855 -10.92 37.20 -17.31
CA GLY A 855 -11.47 36.56 -18.50
C GLY A 855 -11.56 35.03 -18.40
N ASN A 856 -11.19 34.43 -17.26
CA ASN A 856 -11.22 32.99 -17.05
C ASN A 856 -12.45 32.58 -16.24
N SER A 857 -13.58 32.38 -16.91
CA SER A 857 -14.85 31.96 -16.29
C SER A 857 -14.79 30.58 -15.61
N SER A 858 -13.74 29.79 -15.88
CA SER A 858 -13.50 28.48 -15.25
C SER A 858 -12.77 28.58 -13.91
N ALA A 859 -12.14 29.72 -13.59
CA ALA A 859 -11.53 29.93 -12.29
C ALA A 859 -12.62 29.90 -11.20
N PRO A 860 -12.42 29.21 -10.06
CA PRO A 860 -13.41 29.14 -9.00
C PRO A 860 -13.88 30.53 -8.54
N ALA A 861 -15.17 30.66 -8.27
CA ALA A 861 -15.77 31.92 -7.85
C ALA A 861 -15.24 32.37 -6.48
N ASP A 862 -15.05 31.43 -5.57
CA ASP A 862 -14.40 31.66 -4.28
C ASP A 862 -12.88 31.53 -4.41
N ILE A 863 -12.14 32.25 -3.58
CA ILE A 863 -10.68 32.16 -3.48
C ILE A 863 -10.36 31.41 -2.18
N LYS A 864 -9.62 30.31 -2.27
CA LYS A 864 -9.19 29.52 -1.09
C LYS A 864 -7.68 29.30 -1.16
N LEU A 865 -6.96 29.81 -0.18
CA LEU A 865 -5.50 29.87 -0.17
C LEU A 865 -4.96 29.14 1.05
N SER A 866 -4.06 28.19 0.81
CA SER A 866 -3.15 27.66 1.82
C SER A 866 -1.84 28.44 1.76
N LEU A 867 -1.43 29.00 2.90
CA LEU A 867 -0.31 29.93 3.03
C LEU A 867 0.76 29.33 3.94
N GLN A 868 2.00 29.82 3.84
CA GLN A 868 2.94 29.66 4.94
C GLN A 868 2.42 30.42 6.17
N PRO A 869 2.67 29.99 7.42
CA PRO A 869 2.21 30.73 8.60
C PRO A 869 2.64 32.20 8.58
N VAL A 870 1.65 33.09 8.53
CA VAL A 870 1.82 34.55 8.51
C VAL A 870 1.35 35.10 9.85
N LYS A 871 2.13 36.01 10.43
CA LYS A 871 1.75 36.79 11.61
C LYS A 871 1.47 38.22 11.18
N ALA A 872 0.29 38.74 11.53
CA ALA A 872 -0.13 40.09 11.17
C ALA A 872 -1.36 40.54 11.99
N ARG A 873 -1.66 41.84 11.98
CA ARG A 873 -2.91 42.39 12.51
C ARG A 873 -3.91 42.79 11.42
N TYR A 874 -3.42 43.22 10.27
CA TYR A 874 -4.24 43.74 9.18
C TYR A 874 -4.06 42.88 7.94
N LEU A 875 -5.18 42.61 7.26
CA LEU A 875 -5.24 41.91 5.97
C LEU A 875 -5.77 42.88 4.92
N LYS A 876 -5.12 42.94 3.76
CA LYS A 876 -5.61 43.66 2.58
C LYS A 876 -5.81 42.69 1.42
N ILE A 877 -7.05 42.64 0.93
CA ILE A 877 -7.41 41.96 -0.32
C ILE A 877 -7.52 43.05 -1.38
N LYS A 878 -6.68 42.98 -2.41
CA LYS A 878 -6.66 43.93 -3.52
C LYS A 878 -7.09 43.23 -4.79
N ALA A 879 -8.35 43.38 -5.16
CA ALA A 879 -8.88 42.90 -6.43
C ALA A 879 -8.46 43.86 -7.54
N LEU A 880 -7.66 43.39 -8.49
CA LEU A 880 -7.16 44.19 -9.60
C LEU A 880 -8.19 44.35 -10.72
N ASN A 881 -9.11 43.39 -10.83
CA ASN A 881 -10.22 43.41 -11.78
C ASN A 881 -11.30 42.39 -11.38
N ASN A 882 -12.39 42.39 -12.13
CA ASN A 882 -13.40 41.35 -12.09
C ASN A 882 -13.08 40.21 -13.07
N ARG A 883 -13.34 38.97 -12.66
CA ARG A 883 -13.09 37.76 -13.46
C ARG A 883 -13.82 37.81 -14.81
N ASP A 884 -15.06 38.26 -14.82
CA ASP A 884 -15.98 38.18 -15.96
C ASP A 884 -16.18 39.53 -16.66
N GLY A 885 -15.34 40.53 -16.35
CA GLY A 885 -15.32 41.83 -17.06
C GLY A 885 -16.31 42.87 -16.55
N TYR A 886 -16.92 42.67 -15.38
CA TYR A 886 -17.74 43.69 -14.72
C TYR A 886 -16.89 44.74 -13.99
N ASP A 887 -17.45 45.92 -13.72
CA ASP A 887 -16.79 46.98 -12.94
C ASP A 887 -17.13 46.91 -11.43
N ILE A 888 -17.34 45.69 -10.89
CA ILE A 888 -17.81 45.46 -9.51
C ILE A 888 -17.12 44.24 -8.86
N THR A 889 -17.13 44.20 -7.52
CA THR A 889 -16.80 43.02 -6.71
C THR A 889 -17.84 42.77 -5.62
N ILE A 890 -18.12 41.48 -5.36
CA ILE A 890 -19.04 41.02 -4.32
C ILE A 890 -18.32 40.02 -3.42
N LEU A 891 -18.29 40.32 -2.11
CA LEU A 891 -17.73 39.45 -1.07
C LEU A 891 -18.86 39.03 -0.15
N ALA A 892 -19.09 37.72 -0.05
CA ALA A 892 -20.06 37.14 0.87
C ALA A 892 -19.46 36.86 2.25
N GLU A 893 -18.20 36.42 2.31
CA GLU A 893 -17.54 36.13 3.59
C GLU A 893 -16.02 36.05 3.39
N VAL A 894 -15.25 36.52 4.37
CA VAL A 894 -13.79 36.35 4.45
C VAL A 894 -13.46 35.60 5.73
N LYS A 895 -12.96 34.38 5.57
CA LYS A 895 -12.52 33.53 6.67
C LYS A 895 -11.00 33.48 6.70
N VAL A 896 -10.45 33.76 7.87
CA VAL A 896 -9.02 33.57 8.16
C VAL A 896 -8.93 32.46 9.20
N SER A 897 -8.10 31.44 8.96
CA SER A 897 -7.94 30.33 9.90
C SER A 897 -6.51 29.87 10.04
N ASN A 898 -6.23 29.23 11.18
CA ASN A 898 -5.10 28.34 11.30
C ASN A 898 -5.57 26.93 10.96
N LYS A 899 -5.05 26.36 9.89
CA LYS A 899 -5.04 24.93 9.61
C LYS A 899 -3.86 24.32 10.33
N THR A 900 -4.11 23.72 11.47
CA THR A 900 -3.06 22.98 12.16
C THR A 900 -2.89 21.61 11.51
N ASN A 901 -1.68 21.26 11.09
CA ASN A 901 -1.35 19.85 10.85
C ASN A 901 -1.19 19.20 12.22
N VAL A 902 -2.30 18.88 12.87
CA VAL A 902 -2.22 18.20 14.15
C VAL A 902 -1.74 16.78 13.88
N LYS A 903 -0.47 16.57 14.20
CA LYS A 903 0.11 15.24 14.30
C LYS A 903 -0.27 14.73 15.69
N ASN A 904 -1.22 13.80 15.73
CA ASN A 904 -1.60 13.00 16.89
C ASN A 904 -2.62 13.65 17.85
N VAL A 905 -3.79 13.01 17.95
CA VAL A 905 -4.55 12.97 19.21
C VAL A 905 -3.87 11.93 20.10
N ILE A 906 -3.40 12.33 21.28
CA ILE A 906 -2.95 11.40 22.30
C ILE A 906 -4.19 10.90 23.04
N ALA A 907 -4.51 9.62 22.87
CA ALA A 907 -5.56 8.98 23.65
C ALA A 907 -5.14 8.89 25.13
N GLN A 908 -6.10 8.93 26.05
CA GLN A 908 -5.87 8.96 27.49
C GLN A 908 -5.15 7.70 28.03
N ASP A 909 -5.13 6.62 27.25
CA ASP A 909 -4.49 5.32 27.49
C ASP A 909 -3.17 5.16 26.71
N SER A 910 -2.67 6.22 26.09
CA SER A 910 -1.43 6.17 25.32
C SER A 910 -0.21 5.88 26.20
N SER A 911 0.67 5.01 25.73
CA SER A 911 1.97 4.71 26.36
C SER A 911 2.92 5.91 26.48
N PHE A 912 2.61 7.04 25.82
CA PHE A 912 3.30 8.32 26.01
C PHE A 912 3.00 9.00 27.35
N ILE A 913 1.94 8.59 28.05
CA ILE A 913 1.60 9.06 29.40
C ILE A 913 1.95 7.94 30.39
N GLN A 914 3.04 8.12 31.13
CA GLN A 914 3.43 7.22 32.22
C GLN A 914 2.95 7.79 33.56
N TYR A 915 2.17 7.00 34.30
CA TYR A 915 1.75 7.33 35.65
C TYR A 915 2.73 6.69 36.65
N GLU A 916 3.53 7.49 37.35
CA GLU A 916 4.37 6.99 38.45
C GLU A 916 3.64 7.17 39.79
N GLY A 917 3.45 6.09 40.57
CA GLY A 917 2.84 6.09 41.91
C GLY A 917 1.55 5.26 42.07
N ASP A 918 1.03 5.20 43.30
CA ASP A 918 -0.24 4.52 43.64
C ASP A 918 -1.44 5.43 43.39
N TRP A 919 -1.95 5.42 42.15
CA TRP A 919 -3.10 6.23 41.74
C TRP A 919 -4.42 5.51 41.99
N LYS A 920 -5.44 6.26 42.46
CA LYS A 920 -6.82 5.77 42.57
C LYS A 920 -7.70 6.52 41.59
N LYS A 921 -8.27 5.81 40.61
CA LYS A 921 -9.21 6.36 39.63
C LYS A 921 -10.47 6.84 40.33
N ASP A 922 -10.78 8.12 40.22
CA ASP A 922 -12.05 8.72 40.63
C ASP A 922 -12.68 9.39 39.41
N SER A 923 -13.95 9.09 39.13
CA SER A 923 -14.62 9.46 37.88
C SER A 923 -15.89 10.23 38.19
N ASN A 924 -15.75 11.51 38.54
CA ASN A 924 -16.86 12.44 38.79
C ASN A 924 -16.70 13.78 38.03
N GLY A 925 -15.95 13.83 36.92
CA GLY A 925 -15.70 15.05 36.14
C GLY A 925 -15.96 14.86 34.64
N ALA A 926 -16.27 15.96 33.94
CA ALA A 926 -16.43 16.00 32.50
C ALA A 926 -15.13 15.56 31.79
N PHE A 927 -15.29 14.72 30.76
CA PHE A 927 -14.18 14.18 29.98
C PHE A 927 -13.52 15.29 29.14
N VAL A 928 -12.20 15.28 29.15
CA VAL A 928 -11.38 16.12 28.27
C VAL A 928 -11.20 15.38 26.95
N ASN A 929 -11.67 15.97 25.85
CA ASN A 929 -11.40 15.48 24.51
C ASN A 929 -10.06 16.09 24.03
N GLY A 930 -9.03 15.26 23.90
CA GLY A 930 -7.77 15.59 23.22
C GLY A 930 -6.89 16.64 23.91
N GLY A 931 -5.72 16.22 24.40
CA GLY A 931 -4.58 17.13 24.55
C GLY A 931 -3.86 17.23 23.20
N THR A 932 -3.65 18.46 22.71
CA THR A 932 -2.85 18.70 21.50
C THR A 932 -1.38 18.86 21.90
N TYR A 933 -0.48 18.06 21.33
CA TYR A 933 0.96 18.20 21.51
C TYR A 933 1.55 19.04 20.37
N ASN A 934 2.10 20.20 20.69
CA ASN A 934 2.81 21.03 19.72
C ASN A 934 4.30 20.67 19.72
N SER A 935 4.76 19.94 18.69
CA SER A 935 6.17 19.50 18.59
C SER A 935 7.17 20.63 18.38
N THR A 936 6.72 21.83 18.01
CA THR A 936 7.58 23.00 17.79
C THR A 936 7.84 23.77 19.08
N THR A 937 6.89 23.74 20.03
CA THR A 937 6.96 24.56 21.25
C THR A 937 7.04 23.74 22.54
N GLY A 938 6.76 22.43 22.51
CA GLY A 938 6.83 21.55 23.68
C GLY A 938 5.68 21.71 24.68
N TYR A 939 4.62 22.45 24.35
CA TYR A 939 3.48 22.69 25.24
C TYR A 939 2.32 21.69 25.04
N PHE A 940 1.63 21.40 26.14
CA PHE A 940 0.33 20.71 26.20
C PHE A 940 -0.78 21.74 26.47
N MET A 941 -1.87 21.70 25.71
CA MET A 941 -3.01 22.61 25.89
C MET A 941 -4.31 21.83 26.13
N TYR A 942 -5.06 22.25 27.15
CA TYR A 942 -6.41 21.79 27.47
C TYR A 942 -7.35 22.99 27.53
N CYS A 943 -8.56 22.86 26.99
CA CYS A 943 -9.60 23.89 27.06
C CYS A 943 -10.79 23.34 27.84
N PHE A 944 -11.27 24.07 28.86
CA PHE A 944 -12.41 23.69 29.69
C PHE A 944 -13.54 24.71 29.50
N GLU A 945 -14.79 24.25 29.44
CA GLU A 945 -15.98 25.10 29.66
C GLU A 945 -16.79 24.54 30.84
N GLY A 946 -16.86 25.30 31.94
CA GLY A 946 -17.60 24.95 33.16
C GLY A 946 -17.35 25.94 34.31
N ASN A 947 -18.20 25.92 35.34
CA ASN A 947 -18.13 26.86 36.48
C ASN A 947 -17.02 26.52 37.50
N GLU A 948 -16.44 25.32 37.41
CA GLU A 948 -15.24 24.90 38.13
C GLU A 948 -14.42 23.97 37.22
N SER A 949 -13.10 24.11 37.24
CA SER A 949 -12.16 23.18 36.61
C SER A 949 -10.94 23.07 37.51
N ASN A 950 -10.69 21.87 38.04
CA ASN A 950 -9.56 21.61 38.92
C ASN A 950 -8.54 20.74 38.19
N ILE A 951 -7.32 21.27 38.00
CA ILE A 951 -6.13 20.50 37.63
C ILE A 951 -5.25 20.41 38.88
N TYR A 952 -4.89 19.20 39.29
CA TYR A 952 -3.91 19.00 40.36
C TYR A 952 -2.62 18.38 39.78
N VAL A 953 -1.52 19.11 39.95
CA VAL A 953 -0.14 18.67 39.70
C VAL A 953 0.68 18.99 40.95
N ALA A 954 1.46 18.02 41.45
CA ALA A 954 2.73 18.13 42.19
C ALA A 954 2.88 16.94 43.17
N LYS A 955 4.08 16.42 43.49
CA LYS A 955 5.40 17.01 43.80
C LYS A 955 6.50 16.04 43.31
N ASP A 956 7.66 16.40 42.80
CA ASP A 956 8.51 17.58 42.94
C ASP A 956 9.43 17.66 41.69
N VAL A 957 9.88 18.88 41.37
CA VAL A 957 10.87 19.32 40.35
C VAL A 957 10.28 19.79 39.00
N GLU A 958 10.73 20.98 38.60
CA GLU A 958 10.30 21.84 37.48
C GLU A 958 10.11 21.15 36.14
N VAL A 959 9.14 21.67 35.36
CA VAL A 959 8.92 21.36 33.94
C VAL A 959 9.95 22.10 33.08
#